data_AF-A0A182VXS6-F1
#
_entry.id   AF-A0A182VXS6-F1
#
_cell.length_a   1.000
_cell.length_b   1.000
_cell.length_c   1.000
_cell.angle_alpha   90.00
_cell.angle_beta   90.00
_cell.angle_gamma   90.00
#
_symmetry.space_group_name_H-M   'P 1'
#
loop_
_entity.id
_entity.type
_entity.pdbx_description
1 polymer ?
#
loop_
_entity_poly.entity_id
_entity_poly.type
_entity_poly.pdbx_seq_one_letter_code
_entity_poly.pdbx_strand_id
1 'polypeptide(L)'
;MLLTITLLVTALTFVYVYLAWYSNYWTKRNVPGPTPRLLLGNFPSFILRNRSFVEDFQDIYDKYRSKANMVGVFNNRQPAVLVLKPHLIKDVLMKNFKNFQDNEFADSVSKESDPIFGRNPFMLKGEEWKEKRAEVTPAFTTSRMKALFPFVEDVSNRMKQYIGQQNTKGGPIETRELCAKYTTDVVSSCIFAADAQSFTKEKAEIREMGRKLLEPNFQILLMFILIGVAPVLKKIIKISFVSKEIEQFFTKLMENAVAYREQNNVKRVDYLDHLISLRSKKQLSTLDMAAHGVTFFIDGFETSSLAMAFTLYELAKNPDCQTTLREELMAARNDDGTIDYDVLLELPYLDQVLHEALRIWPPAAFLSKVCTIPTEIEVTEGKTVLIERGIPVMLPVWAVHRDGEYFEEPERFNPDRFAPTNGGTKLYRDKGCFLPFGDGPRQCLGMRFALMQVKRGLFEFEMLLILLGISVAFVALVYLFLTWEFGYWEKYDIKGPKPGILFGNIPNLLTRKQHIVYNYDAIYNDYKNEPVVGYYSVRTPQLMVRDPELIKEVLSKSFHNFAANDFSDTVDEKSDPLLARNPFSLSGEKWKNRRAEITPGFTNNRIKAMAQLMDEVCDNMTKYVKNQANPNSGVATLDAKELMAKYTTDVVASCIFAIDAQSFEKENPEIRLMGKRIMNFNFVVQLALLVTTFCPSVKNFYRFTFIPKDTEQFFIRIMQDAIRYRKENKINRTDFLDHLLQLQERKQITDVDIAGHGVSFFADGFETSSIVLMYVLYDLAKHSAIQQELRDEIHKAKEAGGGTMSYEQLVEMPLLEQIICETMRIHPLIAVMSKRCTADTTLVGPKDRKIVIKQGTTVVLPYYSISFDPDHYTDPHKYDPSRFSAENGGSKLYRDRGVYFPFGDGPRMCLGMRFAMTQVKRAVVEIVEKFTMSVNSKTIEPFEMAPEQFMLMPKGSIWLDFKPIA
;
A
#
# COMPACT_ATOMS: atom_id res chain seq x y z
N MET A 1 -44.17 -13.85 32.77
CA MET A 1 -43.80 -13.99 31.33
C MET A 1 -44.90 -13.47 30.41
N LEU A 2 -46.13 -14.01 30.45
CA LEU A 2 -47.24 -13.55 29.58
C LEU A 2 -47.58 -12.07 29.75
N LEU A 3 -47.72 -11.58 30.99
CA LEU A 3 -47.98 -10.16 31.29
C LEU A 3 -46.88 -9.24 30.76
N THR A 4 -45.62 -9.64 30.90
CA THR A 4 -44.46 -8.90 30.39
C THR A 4 -44.48 -8.82 28.87
N ILE A 5 -44.82 -9.92 28.18
CA ILE A 5 -44.97 -9.96 26.73
C ILE A 5 -46.14 -9.09 26.29
N THR A 6 -47.30 -9.16 26.95
CA THR A 6 -48.47 -8.33 26.64
C THR A 6 -48.20 -6.84 26.83
N LEU A 7 -47.54 -6.45 27.92
CA LEU A 7 -47.13 -5.06 28.16
C LEU A 7 -46.14 -4.58 27.10
N LEU A 8 -45.18 -5.42 26.71
CA LEU A 8 -44.20 -5.10 25.69
C LEU A 8 -44.84 -4.95 24.31
N VAL A 9 -45.72 -5.87 23.90
CA VAL A 9 -46.47 -5.79 22.64
C VAL A 9 -47.36 -4.55 22.63
N THR A 10 -48.07 -4.28 23.72
CA THR A 10 -48.93 -3.09 23.84
C THR A 10 -48.11 -1.80 23.71
N ALA A 11 -46.98 -1.70 24.41
CA ALA A 11 -46.07 -0.56 24.32
C ALA A 11 -45.52 -0.40 22.89
N LEU A 12 -45.09 -1.48 22.23
CA LEU A 12 -44.62 -1.46 20.85
C LEU A 12 -45.72 -1.04 19.87
N THR A 13 -46.97 -1.47 20.07
CA THR A 13 -48.11 -1.04 19.27
C THR A 13 -48.38 0.45 19.45
N PHE A 14 -48.37 0.97 20.68
CA PHE A 14 -48.53 2.40 20.93
C PHE A 14 -47.42 3.22 20.27
N VAL A 15 -46.16 2.77 20.37
CA VAL A 15 -45.02 3.41 19.70
C VAL A 15 -45.20 3.38 18.18
N TYR A 16 -45.56 2.24 17.60
CA TYR A 16 -45.81 2.11 16.17
C TYR A 16 -46.92 3.06 15.69
N VAL A 17 -48.05 3.10 16.39
CA VAL A 17 -49.17 4.01 16.07
C VAL A 17 -48.73 5.47 16.19
N TYR A 18 -48.03 5.84 17.27
CA TYR A 18 -47.51 7.20 17.51
C TYR A 18 -46.50 7.67 16.45
N LEU A 19 -45.75 6.74 15.85
CA LEU A 19 -44.83 7.01 14.74
C LEU A 19 -45.55 7.04 13.37
N ALA A 20 -46.55 6.18 13.15
CA ALA A 20 -47.18 6.00 11.84
C ALA A 20 -48.37 6.95 11.57
N TRP A 21 -49.14 7.35 12.59
CA TRP A 21 -50.41 8.08 12.43
C TRP A 21 -50.31 9.41 11.66
N TYR A 22 -49.14 10.05 11.72
CA TYR A 22 -48.91 11.37 11.14
C TYR A 22 -48.32 11.31 9.71
N SER A 23 -47.95 10.12 9.23
CA SER A 23 -47.33 9.92 7.91
C SER A 23 -48.25 10.31 6.73
N ASN A 24 -49.56 10.31 6.94
CA ASN A 24 -50.56 10.67 5.92
C ASN A 24 -50.92 12.17 5.88
N TYR A 25 -50.19 13.04 6.60
CA TYR A 25 -50.50 14.49 6.69
C TYR A 25 -50.62 15.18 5.32
N TRP A 26 -49.67 14.93 4.41
CA TRP A 26 -49.63 15.53 3.08
C TRP A 26 -50.60 14.87 2.10
N THR A 27 -50.75 13.54 2.17
CA THR A 27 -51.72 12.79 1.35
C THR A 27 -53.15 13.27 1.62
N LYS A 28 -53.52 13.51 2.88
CA LYS A 28 -54.84 14.06 3.27
C LYS A 28 -55.09 15.48 2.73
N ARG A 29 -54.02 16.24 2.45
CA ARG A 29 -54.06 17.60 1.89
C ARG A 29 -53.88 17.61 0.37
N ASN A 30 -53.85 16.43 -0.27
CA ASN A 30 -53.61 16.26 -1.70
C ASN A 30 -52.29 16.92 -2.18
N VAL A 31 -51.26 16.94 -1.33
CA VAL A 31 -49.91 17.42 -1.69
C VAL A 31 -49.05 16.22 -2.10
N PRO A 32 -48.44 16.22 -3.31
CA PRO A 32 -47.60 15.13 -3.76
C PRO A 32 -46.30 15.07 -2.95
N GLY A 33 -45.71 13.89 -2.82
CA GLY A 33 -44.44 13.72 -2.13
C GLY A 33 -44.06 12.25 -1.93
N PRO A 34 -42.83 12.00 -1.46
CA PRO A 34 -42.36 10.65 -1.13
C PRO A 34 -42.99 10.14 0.17
N THR A 35 -43.31 8.84 0.22
CA THR A 35 -43.75 8.19 1.46
C THR A 35 -42.64 8.22 2.51
N PRO A 36 -42.90 8.73 3.74
CA PRO A 36 -41.88 8.81 4.77
C PRO A 36 -41.54 7.43 5.33
N ARG A 37 -40.26 7.20 5.65
CA ARG A 37 -39.83 6.03 6.41
C ARG A 37 -40.21 6.20 7.87
N LEU A 38 -40.62 5.11 8.52
CA LEU A 38 -40.93 5.12 9.95
C LEU A 38 -39.71 5.62 10.73
N LEU A 39 -39.92 6.53 11.69
CA LEU A 39 -38.89 7.23 12.48
C LEU A 39 -38.02 8.23 11.70
N LEU A 40 -37.52 7.87 10.51
CA LEU A 40 -36.49 8.61 9.78
C LEU A 40 -37.04 9.70 8.83
N GLY A 41 -38.33 9.66 8.50
CA GLY A 41 -38.93 10.60 7.54
C GLY A 41 -38.40 10.38 6.12
N ASN A 42 -38.21 11.46 5.37
CA ASN A 42 -37.76 11.43 3.98
C ASN A 42 -36.27 11.73 3.79
N PHE A 43 -35.55 12.08 4.86
CA PHE A 43 -34.11 12.40 4.82
C PHE A 43 -33.31 11.45 5.73
N PRO A 44 -33.36 10.12 5.50
CA PRO A 44 -32.77 9.14 6.39
C PRO A 44 -31.25 9.28 6.53
N SER A 45 -30.56 9.83 5.54
CA SER A 45 -29.10 9.96 5.52
C SER A 45 -28.60 10.95 6.58
N PHE A 46 -29.44 11.87 7.06
CA PHE A 46 -29.12 12.74 8.19
C PHE A 46 -28.83 11.96 9.48
N ILE A 47 -29.55 10.85 9.71
CA ILE A 47 -29.39 10.00 10.90
C ILE A 47 -28.47 8.81 10.62
N LEU A 48 -28.66 8.13 9.50
CA LEU A 48 -27.92 6.91 9.17
C LEU A 48 -26.46 7.18 8.78
N ARG A 49 -26.15 8.39 8.29
CA ARG A 49 -24.80 8.84 7.87
C ARG A 49 -24.09 7.89 6.90
N ASN A 50 -24.85 7.12 6.12
CA ASN A 50 -24.33 6.21 5.09
C ASN A 50 -24.01 6.90 3.75
N ARG A 51 -24.58 8.10 3.53
CA ARG A 51 -24.33 9.01 2.40
C ARG A 51 -24.56 10.45 2.84
N SER A 52 -24.28 11.43 1.99
CA SER A 52 -24.58 12.84 2.32
C SER A 52 -26.08 13.08 2.33
N PHE A 53 -26.60 13.79 3.33
CA PHE A 53 -28.02 14.14 3.39
C PHE A 53 -28.50 14.98 2.20
N VAL A 54 -27.57 15.68 1.54
CA VAL A 54 -27.84 16.47 0.33
C VAL A 54 -28.33 15.59 -0.82
N GLU A 55 -27.89 14.33 -0.86
CA GLU A 55 -28.31 13.41 -1.89
C GLU A 55 -29.77 12.95 -1.71
N ASP A 56 -30.29 12.90 -0.47
CA ASP A 56 -31.72 12.68 -0.23
C ASP A 56 -32.56 13.83 -0.81
N PHE A 57 -32.07 15.08 -0.70
CA PHE A 57 -32.70 16.24 -1.34
C PHE A 57 -32.69 16.11 -2.86
N GLN A 58 -31.56 15.70 -3.45
CA GLN A 58 -31.40 15.51 -4.89
C GLN A 58 -32.38 14.45 -5.42
N ASP A 59 -32.45 13.29 -4.79
CA ASP A 59 -33.33 12.18 -5.21
C ASP A 59 -34.81 12.60 -5.22
N ILE A 60 -35.24 13.35 -4.20
CA ILE A 60 -36.61 13.87 -4.14
C ILE A 60 -36.80 14.96 -5.20
N TYR A 61 -35.83 15.85 -5.37
CA TYR A 61 -35.89 16.92 -6.36
C TYR A 61 -36.07 16.36 -7.78
N ASP A 62 -35.19 15.48 -8.22
CA ASP A 62 -35.21 14.90 -9.57
C ASP A 62 -36.49 14.11 -9.85
N LYS A 63 -37.02 13.41 -8.85
CA LYS A 63 -38.24 12.61 -8.99
C LYS A 63 -39.51 13.45 -9.19
N TYR A 64 -39.56 14.65 -8.63
CA TYR A 64 -40.79 15.45 -8.54
C TYR A 64 -40.74 16.80 -9.25
N ARG A 65 -39.56 17.33 -9.64
CA ARG A 65 -39.41 18.67 -10.24
C ARG A 65 -40.22 18.91 -11.52
N SER A 66 -40.54 17.85 -12.27
CA SER A 66 -41.35 17.91 -13.49
C SER A 66 -42.86 17.79 -13.22
N LYS A 67 -43.27 17.47 -11.99
CA LYS A 67 -44.65 17.12 -11.63
C LYS A 67 -45.33 18.12 -10.71
N ALA A 68 -44.55 18.90 -9.94
CA ALA A 68 -45.07 19.84 -8.96
C ALA A 68 -44.10 21.00 -8.72
N ASN A 69 -44.65 22.13 -8.29
CA ASN A 69 -43.87 23.30 -7.88
C ASN A 69 -43.24 23.10 -6.49
N MET A 70 -43.88 22.28 -5.66
CA MET A 70 -43.38 21.85 -4.36
C MET A 70 -43.92 20.46 -3.98
N VAL A 71 -43.24 19.79 -3.05
CA VAL A 71 -43.69 18.51 -2.49
C VAL A 71 -43.71 18.51 -0.97
N GLY A 72 -44.62 17.72 -0.41
CA GLY A 72 -44.70 17.43 1.01
C GLY A 72 -43.65 16.40 1.40
N VAL A 73 -42.85 16.73 2.39
CA VAL A 73 -41.82 15.84 2.98
C VAL A 73 -41.95 15.80 4.49
N PHE A 74 -41.22 14.89 5.12
CA PHE A 74 -41.12 14.75 6.56
C PHE A 74 -39.67 14.78 7.00
N ASN A 75 -39.35 15.71 7.90
CA ASN A 75 -38.12 15.67 8.69
C ASN A 75 -38.43 14.86 9.96
N ASN A 76 -37.97 13.60 10.03
CA ASN A 76 -38.45 12.63 11.02
C ASN A 76 -39.98 12.49 10.97
N ARG A 77 -40.70 12.95 12.03
CA ARG A 77 -42.17 12.96 12.08
C ARG A 77 -42.78 14.35 11.87
N GLN A 78 -41.97 15.38 11.64
CA GLN A 78 -42.43 16.75 11.39
C GLN A 78 -42.70 16.97 9.90
N PRO A 79 -43.89 17.47 9.51
CA PRO A 79 -44.20 17.76 8.11
C PRO A 79 -43.44 19.04 7.69
N ALA A 80 -42.87 19.02 6.49
CA ALA A 80 -42.19 20.15 5.87
C ALA A 80 -42.49 20.18 4.37
N VAL A 81 -42.20 21.32 3.74
CA VAL A 81 -42.34 21.52 2.31
C VAL A 81 -40.95 21.58 1.69
N LEU A 82 -40.74 20.88 0.58
CA LEU A 82 -39.58 21.04 -0.28
C LEU A 82 -39.99 21.79 -1.55
N VAL A 83 -39.44 22.99 -1.75
CA VAL A 83 -39.71 23.81 -2.94
C VAL A 83 -38.87 23.30 -4.11
N LEU A 84 -39.50 23.09 -5.28
CA LEU A 84 -38.85 22.53 -6.46
C LEU A 84 -38.60 23.56 -7.55
N LYS A 85 -39.42 24.62 -7.63
CA LYS A 85 -39.32 25.65 -8.68
C LYS A 85 -38.67 26.95 -8.18
N PRO A 86 -37.68 27.51 -8.91
CA PRO A 86 -36.96 28.73 -8.54
C PRO A 86 -37.83 29.97 -8.28
N HIS A 87 -38.92 30.16 -9.03
CA HIS A 87 -39.81 31.30 -8.82
C HIS A 87 -40.47 31.26 -7.43
N LEU A 88 -40.83 30.08 -6.93
CA LEU A 88 -41.33 29.93 -5.55
C LEU A 88 -40.25 30.16 -4.51
N ILE A 89 -38.99 29.81 -4.80
CA ILE A 89 -37.86 30.13 -3.92
C ILE A 89 -37.73 31.65 -3.77
N LYS A 90 -37.83 32.38 -4.89
CA LYS A 90 -37.83 33.85 -4.91
C LYS A 90 -39.02 34.43 -4.14
N ASP A 91 -40.21 33.84 -4.29
CA ASP A 91 -41.39 34.26 -3.56
C ASP A 91 -41.21 34.07 -2.05
N VAL A 92 -40.69 32.92 -1.59
CA VAL A 92 -40.42 32.65 -0.17
C VAL A 92 -39.38 33.62 0.40
N LEU A 93 -38.28 33.87 -0.31
CA LEU A 93 -37.17 34.70 0.18
C LEU A 93 -37.43 36.21 0.09
N MET A 94 -38.26 36.66 -0.85
CA MET A 94 -38.47 38.09 -1.12
C MET A 94 -39.93 38.52 -1.06
N LYS A 95 -40.79 38.02 -1.96
CA LYS A 95 -42.17 38.51 -2.12
C LYS A 95 -43.03 38.30 -0.87
N ASN A 96 -42.94 37.09 -0.32
CA ASN A 96 -43.68 36.62 0.85
C ASN A 96 -42.77 36.59 2.09
N PHE A 97 -41.71 37.41 2.13
CA PHE A 97 -40.74 37.40 3.24
C PHE A 97 -41.39 37.59 4.62
N LYS A 98 -42.46 38.38 4.72
CA LYS A 98 -43.23 38.56 5.97
C LYS A 98 -43.78 37.25 6.52
N ASN A 99 -44.05 36.28 5.65
CA ASN A 99 -44.51 34.94 6.00
C ASN A 99 -43.35 33.97 6.33
N PHE A 100 -42.09 34.30 5.97
CA PHE A 100 -40.92 33.38 5.98
C PHE A 100 -39.51 33.99 6.29
N GLN A 101 -39.23 34.90 7.21
CA GLN A 101 -40.03 35.23 8.36
C GLN A 101 -40.28 33.94 9.14
N ASP A 102 -39.38 33.16 9.74
CA ASP A 102 -37.98 33.24 10.22
C ASP A 102 -37.17 32.04 9.67
N ASN A 103 -35.96 31.74 10.20
CA ASN A 103 -35.28 30.46 9.93
C ASN A 103 -35.82 29.33 10.84
N GLU A 104 -35.87 28.09 10.35
CA GLU A 104 -36.45 26.93 11.09
C GLU A 104 -35.82 26.67 12.47
N PHE A 105 -34.50 26.88 12.57
CA PHE A 105 -33.70 26.58 13.76
C PHE A 105 -33.83 27.62 14.88
N ALA A 106 -34.45 28.77 14.61
CA ALA A 106 -34.50 29.89 15.54
C ALA A 106 -35.20 29.56 16.89
N ASP A 107 -36.18 28.65 16.89
CA ASP A 107 -36.83 28.19 18.13
C ASP A 107 -35.99 27.20 18.96
N SER A 108 -34.94 26.60 18.38
CA SER A 108 -34.21 25.47 18.96
C SER A 108 -33.07 25.88 19.90
N VAL A 109 -32.73 27.17 19.94
CA VAL A 109 -31.63 27.74 20.74
C VAL A 109 -32.19 28.85 21.63
N SER A 110 -31.62 29.04 22.82
CA SER A 110 -31.87 30.24 23.64
C SER A 110 -30.57 30.86 24.12
N LYS A 111 -30.61 32.14 24.53
CA LYS A 111 -29.44 32.86 25.04
C LYS A 111 -28.92 32.31 26.36
N GLU A 112 -29.76 31.59 27.09
CA GLU A 112 -29.43 30.92 28.35
C GLU A 112 -28.76 29.57 28.11
N SER A 113 -29.21 28.81 27.11
CA SER A 113 -28.63 27.50 26.78
C SER A 113 -27.37 27.60 25.92
N ASP A 114 -27.31 28.59 25.05
CA ASP A 114 -26.17 28.88 24.16
C ASP A 114 -25.98 30.39 24.05
N PRO A 115 -25.14 30.99 24.90
CA PRO A 115 -24.94 32.43 24.91
C PRO A 115 -24.36 32.99 23.62
N ILE A 116 -23.65 32.18 22.83
CA ILE A 116 -23.01 32.58 21.58
C ILE A 116 -24.01 32.49 20.43
N PHE A 117 -24.52 31.29 20.10
CA PHE A 117 -25.45 31.12 18.97
C PHE A 117 -26.82 31.72 19.23
N GLY A 118 -27.26 31.82 20.49
CA GLY A 118 -28.51 32.51 20.85
C GLY A 118 -28.52 34.00 20.51
N ARG A 119 -27.36 34.58 20.15
CA ARG A 119 -27.21 35.97 19.68
C ARG A 119 -26.83 36.07 18.20
N ASN A 120 -26.61 34.95 17.53
CA ASN A 120 -26.25 34.91 16.11
C ASN A 120 -27.44 35.39 15.25
N PRO A 121 -27.27 36.39 14.36
CA PRO A 121 -28.34 36.85 13.46
C PRO A 121 -29.04 35.75 12.64
N PHE A 122 -28.38 34.63 12.37
CA PHE A 122 -29.00 33.47 11.72
C PHE A 122 -30.08 32.81 12.60
N MET A 123 -29.88 32.78 13.92
CA MET A 123 -30.80 32.15 14.90
C MET A 123 -31.86 33.12 15.43
N LEU A 124 -31.67 34.43 15.28
CA LEU A 124 -32.61 35.44 15.80
C LEU A 124 -33.91 35.53 14.97
N LYS A 125 -34.97 36.05 15.62
CA LYS A 125 -36.32 36.19 15.06
C LYS A 125 -36.77 37.65 14.94
N GLY A 126 -37.75 37.88 14.07
CA GLY A 126 -38.58 39.09 14.10
C GLY A 126 -37.79 40.40 14.18
N GLU A 127 -38.24 41.32 15.04
CA GLU A 127 -37.58 42.62 15.22
C GLU A 127 -36.18 42.49 15.84
N GLU A 128 -35.93 41.51 16.71
CA GLU A 128 -34.61 41.31 17.31
C GLU A 128 -33.54 40.98 16.25
N TRP A 129 -33.87 40.10 15.31
CA TRP A 129 -33.01 39.82 14.16
C TRP A 129 -32.73 41.09 13.34
N LYS A 130 -33.78 41.86 13.06
CA LYS A 130 -33.71 43.07 12.24
C LYS A 130 -32.83 44.15 12.89
N GLU A 131 -33.01 44.37 14.19
CA GLU A 131 -32.17 45.28 14.99
C GLU A 131 -30.72 44.82 15.00
N LYS A 132 -30.47 43.54 15.35
CA LYS A 132 -29.10 43.00 15.42
C LYS A 132 -28.39 43.07 14.07
N ARG A 133 -29.10 42.78 12.98
CA ARG A 133 -28.57 42.89 11.62
C ARG A 133 -28.23 44.34 11.26
N ALA A 134 -29.09 45.30 11.63
CA ALA A 134 -28.84 46.71 11.39
C ALA A 134 -27.61 47.23 12.17
N GLU A 135 -27.36 46.73 13.38
CA GLU A 135 -26.17 47.10 14.18
C GLU A 135 -24.85 46.68 13.53
N VAL A 136 -24.85 45.51 12.87
CA VAL A 136 -23.62 44.92 12.36
C VAL A 136 -23.36 45.24 10.88
N THR A 137 -24.40 45.54 10.11
CA THR A 137 -24.27 45.89 8.67
C THR A 137 -23.21 46.96 8.38
N PRO A 138 -23.06 48.05 9.18
CA PRO A 138 -22.03 49.07 8.94
C PRO A 138 -20.58 48.58 9.01
N ALA A 139 -20.32 47.40 9.59
CA ALA A 139 -18.98 46.81 9.62
C ALA A 139 -18.52 46.26 8.26
N PHE A 140 -19.46 46.02 7.35
CA PHE A 140 -19.22 45.39 6.05
C PHE A 140 -19.30 46.37 4.86
N THR A 141 -19.09 47.66 5.11
CA THR A 141 -19.02 48.69 4.06
C THR A 141 -17.74 48.53 3.23
N THR A 142 -17.77 49.04 1.99
CA THR A 142 -16.61 48.97 1.09
C THR A 142 -15.36 49.62 1.70
N SER A 143 -15.51 50.75 2.39
CA SER A 143 -14.38 51.42 3.06
C SER A 143 -13.78 50.59 4.20
N ARG A 144 -14.61 49.88 4.97
CA ARG A 144 -14.12 48.96 6.01
C ARG A 144 -13.46 47.72 5.42
N MET A 145 -13.97 47.16 4.31
CA MET A 145 -13.31 46.04 3.61
C MET A 145 -11.93 46.44 3.09
N LYS A 146 -11.82 47.61 2.45
CA LYS A 146 -10.52 48.15 1.99
C LYS A 146 -9.54 48.36 3.14
N ALA A 147 -10.02 48.80 4.31
CA ALA A 147 -9.19 48.92 5.51
C ALA A 147 -8.74 47.57 6.11
N LEU A 148 -9.48 46.48 5.86
CA LEU A 148 -9.11 45.13 6.30
C LEU A 148 -8.13 44.43 5.34
N PHE A 149 -8.08 44.85 4.08
CA PHE A 149 -7.31 44.21 3.01
C PHE A 149 -5.83 43.96 3.35
N PRO A 150 -5.08 44.91 3.97
CA PRO A 150 -3.68 44.67 4.34
C PRO A 150 -3.49 43.48 5.29
N PHE A 151 -4.47 43.17 6.14
CA PHE A 151 -4.40 42.00 7.04
C PHE A 151 -4.63 40.68 6.29
N VAL A 152 -5.49 40.71 5.26
CA VAL A 152 -5.69 39.57 4.38
C VAL A 152 -4.43 39.29 3.58
N GLU A 153 -3.76 40.34 3.11
CA GLU A 153 -2.49 40.25 2.39
C GLU A 153 -1.36 39.68 3.25
N ASP A 154 -1.20 40.14 4.49
CA ASP A 154 -0.23 39.56 5.44
C ASP A 154 -0.40 38.04 5.58
N VAL A 155 -1.64 37.59 5.80
CA VAL A 155 -1.94 36.15 5.96
C VAL A 155 -1.71 35.39 4.65
N SER A 156 -2.00 36.02 3.50
CA SER A 156 -1.73 35.45 2.17
C SER A 156 -0.25 35.22 1.94
N ASN A 157 0.59 36.17 2.35
CA ASN A 157 2.05 36.03 2.31
C ASN A 157 2.56 34.90 3.21
N ARG A 158 1.98 34.75 4.42
CA ARG A 158 2.31 33.63 5.32
C ARG A 158 1.89 32.27 4.73
N MET A 159 0.72 32.20 4.09
CA MET A 159 0.27 31.01 3.36
C MET A 159 1.24 30.65 2.23
N LYS A 160 1.68 31.63 1.43
CA LYS A 160 2.66 31.45 0.36
C LYS A 160 3.98 30.88 0.89
N GLN A 161 4.50 31.43 1.99
CA GLN A 161 5.71 30.92 2.64
C GLN A 161 5.53 29.49 3.13
N TYR A 162 4.39 29.17 3.74
CA TYR A 162 4.07 27.82 4.19
C TYR A 162 4.04 26.82 3.02
N ILE A 163 3.38 27.16 1.92
CA ILE A 163 3.37 26.32 0.70
C ILE A 163 4.79 26.09 0.18
N GLY A 164 5.61 27.14 0.12
CA GLY A 164 7.03 27.03 -0.24
C GLY A 164 7.83 26.07 0.65
N GLN A 165 7.60 26.11 1.96
CA GLN A 165 8.25 25.20 2.93
C GLN A 165 7.75 23.75 2.83
N GLN A 166 6.47 23.52 2.50
CA GLN A 166 5.97 22.16 2.31
C GLN A 166 6.50 21.55 1.00
N ASN A 167 6.66 22.37 -0.04
CA ASN A 167 7.22 21.93 -1.31
C ASN A 167 8.66 21.41 -1.19
N THR A 168 9.49 21.99 -0.32
CA THR A 168 10.87 21.49 -0.11
C THR A 168 10.92 20.13 0.58
N LYS A 169 9.88 19.76 1.34
CA LYS A 169 9.77 18.45 2.02
C LYS A 169 9.29 17.35 1.07
N GLY A 170 8.64 17.72 -0.04
CA GLY A 170 8.03 16.79 -0.99
C GLY A 170 6.73 16.18 -0.44
N GLY A 171 5.75 15.99 -1.34
CA GLY A 171 4.46 15.37 -1.01
C GLY A 171 3.24 16.25 -1.33
N PRO A 172 2.03 15.66 -1.31
CA PRO A 172 0.79 16.39 -1.59
C PRO A 172 0.41 17.33 -0.44
N ILE A 173 -0.19 18.48 -0.76
CA ILE A 173 -0.77 19.41 0.22
C ILE A 173 -2.29 19.18 0.27
N GLU A 174 -2.81 18.83 1.45
CA GLU A 174 -4.25 18.71 1.66
C GLU A 174 -4.90 20.10 1.62
N THR A 175 -5.68 20.36 0.57
CA THR A 175 -6.15 21.70 0.23
C THR A 175 -7.22 22.21 1.20
N ARG A 176 -8.06 21.35 1.77
CA ARG A 176 -9.08 21.77 2.73
C ARG A 176 -8.44 22.36 3.98
N GLU A 177 -7.44 21.70 4.54
CA GLU A 177 -6.73 22.15 5.73
C GLU A 177 -5.90 23.40 5.43
N LEU A 178 -5.23 23.47 4.27
CA LEU A 178 -4.55 24.69 3.83
C LEU A 178 -5.51 25.90 3.80
N CYS A 179 -6.68 25.73 3.19
CA CYS A 179 -7.69 26.76 3.11
C CYS A 179 -8.27 27.11 4.49
N ALA A 180 -8.48 26.11 5.36
CA ALA A 180 -8.99 26.34 6.71
C ALA A 180 -7.99 27.09 7.59
N LYS A 181 -6.68 26.81 7.47
CA LYS A 181 -5.61 27.58 8.15
C LYS A 181 -5.60 29.04 7.68
N TYR A 182 -5.65 29.25 6.37
CA TYR A 182 -5.69 30.59 5.78
C TYR A 182 -6.89 31.40 6.28
N THR A 183 -8.11 30.88 6.12
CA THR A 183 -9.31 31.63 6.51
C THR A 183 -9.41 31.79 8.03
N THR A 184 -8.94 30.83 8.83
CA THR A 184 -8.85 30.99 10.29
C THR A 184 -7.97 32.17 10.67
N ASP A 185 -6.76 32.27 10.10
CA ASP A 185 -5.82 33.36 10.39
C ASP A 185 -6.34 34.72 9.88
N VAL A 186 -6.95 34.77 8.68
CA VAL A 186 -7.58 35.99 8.14
C VAL A 186 -8.70 36.47 9.07
N VAL A 187 -9.64 35.58 9.37
CA VAL A 187 -10.83 35.92 10.13
C VAL A 187 -10.47 36.26 11.58
N SER A 188 -9.55 35.52 12.20
CA SER A 188 -9.02 35.82 13.54
C SER A 188 -8.36 37.20 13.60
N SER A 189 -7.53 37.53 12.60
CA SER A 189 -6.85 38.82 12.53
C SER A 189 -7.84 39.97 12.33
N CYS A 190 -8.82 39.83 11.45
CA CYS A 190 -9.79 40.88 11.15
C CYS A 190 -10.86 41.05 12.25
N ILE A 191 -11.19 39.99 13.00
CA ILE A 191 -12.25 39.99 14.01
C ILE A 191 -11.73 40.25 15.42
N PHE A 192 -10.75 39.48 15.86
CA PHE A 192 -10.23 39.51 17.22
C PHE A 192 -8.96 40.35 17.35
N ALA A 193 -8.45 40.89 16.24
CA ALA A 193 -7.12 41.49 16.17
C ALA A 193 -6.01 40.53 16.67
N ALA A 194 -6.23 39.21 16.53
CA ALA A 194 -5.36 38.17 17.07
C ALA A 194 -4.78 37.30 15.95
N ASP A 195 -3.48 37.01 16.05
CA ASP A 195 -2.82 36.04 15.17
C ASP A 195 -3.12 34.62 15.64
N ALA A 196 -3.82 33.84 14.82
CA ALA A 196 -4.14 32.45 15.13
C ALA A 196 -2.93 31.52 14.95
N GLN A 197 -1.88 31.94 14.22
CA GLN A 197 -0.62 31.20 14.07
C GLN A 197 -0.80 29.80 13.42
N SER A 198 -1.80 29.63 12.56
CA SER A 198 -2.16 28.32 11.98
C SER A 198 -1.11 27.76 11.02
N PHE A 199 -0.23 28.62 10.49
CA PHE A 199 0.87 28.24 9.62
C PHE A 199 2.20 27.97 10.35
N THR A 200 2.36 28.45 11.59
CA THR A 200 3.61 28.37 12.34
C THR A 200 3.57 27.34 13.46
N LYS A 201 2.40 27.14 14.09
CA LYS A 201 2.19 26.11 15.12
C LYS A 201 1.54 24.88 14.50
N GLU A 202 2.01 23.70 14.91
CA GLU A 202 1.39 22.43 14.49
C GLU A 202 -0.07 22.32 14.94
N LYS A 203 -0.36 22.81 16.16
CA LYS A 203 -1.72 22.92 16.72
C LYS A 203 -1.96 24.35 17.21
N ALA A 204 -2.47 25.19 16.32
CA ALA A 204 -2.92 26.53 16.66
C ALA A 204 -4.22 26.48 17.47
N GLU A 205 -4.25 27.15 18.62
CA GLU A 205 -5.36 27.04 19.58
C GLU A 205 -6.69 27.57 19.00
N ILE A 206 -6.67 28.72 18.32
CA ILE A 206 -7.87 29.30 17.66
C ILE A 206 -8.38 28.36 16.54
N ARG A 207 -7.47 27.76 15.76
CA ARG A 207 -7.81 26.79 14.71
C ARG A 207 -8.46 25.53 15.29
N GLU A 208 -7.90 25.00 16.38
CA GLU A 208 -8.46 23.82 17.06
C GLU A 208 -9.83 24.09 17.68
N MET A 209 -10.03 25.27 18.30
CA MET A 209 -11.34 25.66 18.83
C MET A 209 -12.37 25.86 17.72
N GLY A 210 -11.96 26.47 16.60
CA GLY A 210 -12.77 26.55 15.38
C GLY A 210 -13.13 25.18 14.80
N ARG A 211 -12.19 24.24 14.78
CA ARG A 211 -12.40 22.87 14.33
C ARG A 211 -13.40 22.13 15.21
N LYS A 212 -13.22 22.18 16.53
CA LYS A 212 -14.11 21.55 17.53
C LYS A 212 -15.56 22.03 17.43
N LEU A 213 -15.79 23.29 17.07
CA LEU A 213 -17.14 23.85 16.86
C LEU A 213 -17.95 23.12 15.79
N LEU A 214 -17.28 22.52 14.80
CA LEU A 214 -17.89 21.89 13.64
C LEU A 214 -17.79 20.35 13.67
N GLU A 215 -17.16 19.79 14.70
CA GLU A 215 -17.07 18.34 14.86
C GLU A 215 -18.45 17.73 15.14
N PRO A 216 -18.74 16.52 14.61
CA PRO A 216 -20.01 15.86 14.85
C PRO A 216 -20.22 15.56 16.35
N ASN A 217 -21.20 16.24 16.95
CA ASN A 217 -21.58 16.02 18.34
C ASN A 217 -22.80 15.07 18.43
N PHE A 218 -22.58 13.86 18.94
CA PHE A 218 -23.63 12.84 19.06
C PHE A 218 -24.78 13.27 19.98
N GLN A 219 -24.50 14.08 21.02
CA GLN A 219 -25.52 14.61 21.91
C GLN A 219 -26.47 15.56 21.17
N ILE A 220 -25.93 16.44 20.32
CA ILE A 220 -26.73 17.34 19.48
C ILE A 220 -27.55 16.53 18.48
N LEU A 221 -26.95 15.50 17.84
CA LEU A 221 -27.68 14.59 16.94
C LEU A 221 -28.85 13.89 17.65
N LEU A 222 -28.62 13.38 18.87
CA LEU A 222 -29.66 12.75 19.68
C LEU A 222 -30.79 13.74 20.01
N MET A 223 -30.45 15.00 20.36
CA MET A 223 -31.44 16.04 20.60
C MET A 223 -32.28 16.32 19.34
N PHE A 224 -31.66 16.36 18.16
CA PHE A 224 -32.39 16.51 16.89
C PHE A 224 -33.34 15.35 16.63
N ILE A 225 -32.93 14.11 16.91
CA ILE A 225 -33.80 12.92 16.78
C ILE A 225 -34.97 13.01 17.75
N LEU A 226 -34.70 13.31 19.03
CA LEU A 226 -35.74 13.42 20.06
C LEU A 226 -36.77 14.52 19.73
N ILE A 227 -36.30 15.69 19.31
CA ILE A 227 -37.16 16.81 18.89
C ILE A 227 -37.92 16.44 17.60
N GLY A 228 -37.29 15.77 16.64
CA GLY A 228 -37.92 15.35 15.39
C GLY A 228 -38.99 14.26 15.58
N VAL A 229 -38.83 13.39 16.56
CA VAL A 229 -39.81 12.34 16.92
C VAL A 229 -40.94 12.90 17.80
N ALA A 230 -40.62 13.77 18.75
CA ALA A 230 -41.56 14.39 19.67
C ALA A 230 -41.42 15.93 19.67
N PRO A 231 -42.05 16.63 18.71
CA PRO A 231 -41.88 18.08 18.53
C PRO A 231 -42.23 18.95 19.75
N VAL A 232 -43.05 18.44 20.67
CA VAL A 232 -43.38 19.12 21.95
C VAL A 232 -42.10 19.39 22.77
N LEU A 233 -41.09 18.53 22.65
CA LEU A 233 -39.81 18.70 23.35
C LEU A 233 -39.06 19.98 22.94
N LYS A 234 -39.32 20.54 21.74
CA LYS A 234 -38.71 21.81 21.28
C LYS A 234 -39.02 23.01 22.21
N LYS A 235 -40.10 22.92 22.99
CA LYS A 235 -40.48 23.95 23.97
C LYS A 235 -39.68 23.87 25.28
N ILE A 236 -39.13 22.70 25.58
CA ILE A 236 -38.49 22.39 26.87
C ILE A 236 -36.97 22.24 26.70
N ILE A 237 -36.56 21.53 25.65
CA ILE A 237 -35.16 21.27 25.31
C ILE A 237 -34.67 22.40 24.40
N LYS A 238 -33.67 23.15 24.88
CA LYS A 238 -32.91 24.11 24.07
C LYS A 238 -31.52 23.53 23.80
N ILE A 239 -31.14 23.51 22.52
CA ILE A 239 -29.89 22.95 22.04
C ILE A 239 -28.77 23.95 22.31
N SER A 240 -27.65 23.43 22.81
CA SER A 240 -26.39 24.16 22.92
C SER A 240 -25.43 23.61 21.86
N PHE A 241 -25.10 24.44 20.87
CA PHE A 241 -24.15 24.12 19.81
C PHE A 241 -22.71 24.39 20.23
N VAL A 242 -22.52 25.39 21.09
CA VAL A 242 -21.20 25.77 21.60
C VAL A 242 -20.98 25.15 22.97
N SER A 243 -19.91 24.37 23.11
CA SER A 243 -19.53 23.84 24.42
C SER A 243 -19.03 24.96 25.34
N LYS A 244 -19.18 24.79 26.66
CA LYS A 244 -18.68 25.77 27.65
C LYS A 244 -17.18 26.06 27.50
N GLU A 245 -16.38 25.06 27.10
CA GLU A 245 -14.95 25.23 26.82
C GLU A 245 -14.73 26.29 25.73
N ILE A 246 -15.46 26.16 24.62
CA ILE A 246 -15.33 27.04 23.47
C ILE A 246 -15.89 28.44 23.78
N GLU A 247 -17.04 28.50 24.46
CA GLU A 247 -17.62 29.75 24.95
C GLU A 247 -16.62 30.53 25.82
N GLN A 248 -16.04 29.87 26.83
CA GLN A 248 -15.06 30.48 27.73
C GLN A 248 -13.80 30.92 26.99
N PHE A 249 -13.28 30.08 26.10
CA PHE A 249 -12.10 30.40 25.30
C PHE A 249 -12.28 31.68 24.51
N PHE A 250 -13.34 31.76 23.69
CA PHE A 250 -13.53 32.94 22.84
C PHE A 250 -14.00 34.17 23.60
N THR A 251 -14.74 34.00 24.71
CA THR A 251 -15.08 35.13 25.59
C THR A 251 -13.82 35.73 26.19
N LYS A 252 -12.91 34.90 26.70
CA LYS A 252 -11.62 35.34 27.24
C LYS A 252 -10.72 35.94 26.16
N LEU A 253 -10.72 35.37 24.95
CA LEU A 253 -9.99 35.94 23.81
C LEU A 253 -10.48 37.36 23.49
N MET A 254 -11.80 37.57 23.46
CA MET A 254 -12.40 38.89 23.24
C MET A 254 -12.09 39.86 24.38
N GLU A 255 -12.22 39.43 25.64
CA GLU A 255 -11.87 40.23 26.82
C GLU A 255 -10.42 40.72 26.75
N ASN A 256 -9.49 39.82 26.48
CA ASN A 256 -8.07 40.13 26.36
C ASN A 256 -7.80 41.09 25.20
N ALA A 257 -8.46 40.89 24.05
CA ALA A 257 -8.29 41.75 22.88
C ALA A 257 -8.80 43.18 23.13
N VAL A 258 -9.95 43.33 23.78
CA VAL A 258 -10.50 44.64 24.18
C VAL A 258 -9.57 45.31 25.20
N ALA A 259 -9.18 44.59 26.27
CA ALA A 259 -8.32 45.13 27.32
C ALA A 259 -6.96 45.58 26.76
N TYR A 260 -6.34 44.78 25.89
CA TYR A 260 -5.08 45.13 25.24
C TYR A 260 -5.22 46.43 24.43
N ARG A 261 -6.32 46.60 23.69
CA ARG A 261 -6.54 47.77 22.85
C ARG A 261 -6.76 49.04 23.66
N GLU A 262 -7.55 48.95 24.74
CA GLU A 262 -7.82 50.05 25.66
C GLU A 262 -6.54 50.47 26.42
N GLN A 263 -5.73 49.51 26.87
CA GLN A 263 -4.48 49.78 27.59
C GLN A 263 -3.37 50.36 26.71
N ASN A 264 -3.25 49.91 25.45
CA ASN A 264 -2.15 50.29 24.55
C ASN A 264 -2.53 51.39 23.55
N ASN A 265 -3.75 51.91 23.60
CA ASN A 265 -4.26 52.95 22.70
C ASN A 265 -4.07 52.64 21.20
N VAL A 266 -4.25 51.38 20.81
CA VAL A 266 -4.02 50.89 19.45
C VAL A 266 -5.15 51.33 18.52
N LYS A 267 -4.82 52.16 17.52
CA LYS A 267 -5.73 52.59 16.46
C LYS A 267 -5.60 51.68 15.24
N ARG A 268 -6.46 50.67 15.16
CA ARG A 268 -6.60 49.78 14.02
C ARG A 268 -8.05 49.83 13.52
N VAL A 269 -8.28 49.82 12.22
CA VAL A 269 -9.63 49.84 11.64
C VAL A 269 -10.00 48.40 11.30
N ASP A 270 -10.63 47.71 12.26
CA ASP A 270 -11.02 46.30 12.15
C ASP A 270 -12.43 46.07 12.74
N TYR A 271 -12.89 44.81 12.79
CA TYR A 271 -14.21 44.52 13.35
C TYR A 271 -14.26 44.77 14.87
N LEU A 272 -13.16 44.55 15.58
CA LEU A 272 -13.06 44.83 17.02
C LEU A 272 -13.25 46.32 17.33
N ASP A 273 -12.68 47.21 16.52
CA ASP A 273 -12.91 48.65 16.57
C ASP A 273 -14.41 49.01 16.43
N HIS A 274 -15.10 48.33 15.51
CA HIS A 274 -16.55 48.50 15.35
C HIS A 274 -17.32 48.01 16.60
N LEU A 275 -16.96 46.85 17.15
CA LEU A 275 -17.59 46.33 18.37
C LEU A 275 -17.37 47.24 19.59
N ILE A 276 -16.18 47.83 19.74
CA ILE A 276 -15.89 48.81 20.80
C ILE A 276 -16.72 50.09 20.60
N SER A 277 -16.87 50.56 19.36
CA SER A 277 -17.75 51.69 19.04
C SER A 277 -19.23 51.37 19.33
N LEU A 278 -19.68 50.16 19.06
CA LEU A 278 -21.04 49.71 19.39
C LEU A 278 -21.24 49.59 20.90
N ARG A 279 -20.26 49.08 21.64
CA ARG A 279 -20.29 48.99 23.11
C ARG A 279 -20.57 50.35 23.75
N SER A 280 -19.88 51.41 23.30
CA SER A 280 -20.09 52.76 23.84
C SER A 280 -21.45 53.36 23.49
N LYS A 281 -22.01 53.03 22.32
CA LYS A 281 -23.31 53.55 21.86
C LYS A 281 -24.53 52.77 22.40
N LYS A 282 -24.37 51.48 22.70
CA LYS A 282 -25.47 50.54 22.99
C LYS A 282 -25.31 49.77 24.31
N GLN A 283 -24.27 50.06 25.09
CA GLN A 283 -23.97 49.39 26.36
C GLN A 283 -23.89 47.86 26.26
N LEU A 284 -23.22 47.37 25.21
CA LEU A 284 -23.03 45.92 25.01
C LEU A 284 -22.19 45.31 26.14
N SER A 285 -22.58 44.12 26.62
CA SER A 285 -21.74 43.35 27.52
C SER A 285 -20.55 42.74 26.77
N THR A 286 -19.49 42.35 27.49
CA THR A 286 -18.35 41.67 26.85
C THR A 286 -18.75 40.33 26.24
N LEU A 287 -19.72 39.65 26.85
CA LEU A 287 -20.33 38.43 26.29
C LEU A 287 -21.05 38.70 24.97
N ASP A 288 -21.75 39.83 24.84
CA ASP A 288 -22.38 40.22 23.57
C ASP A 288 -21.31 40.45 22.49
N MET A 289 -20.23 41.16 22.82
CA MET A 289 -19.11 41.37 21.90
C MET A 289 -18.47 40.05 21.47
N ALA A 290 -18.22 39.14 22.42
CA ALA A 290 -17.68 37.82 22.16
C ALA A 290 -18.61 37.00 21.26
N ALA A 291 -19.91 36.97 21.56
CA ALA A 291 -20.91 36.27 20.76
C ALA A 291 -20.96 36.78 19.31
N HIS A 292 -20.86 38.10 19.11
CA HIS A 292 -20.71 38.70 17.78
C HIS A 292 -19.44 38.23 17.10
N GLY A 293 -18.27 38.40 17.74
CA GLY A 293 -16.99 38.02 17.17
C GLY A 293 -16.93 36.53 16.78
N VAL A 294 -17.39 35.64 17.65
CA VAL A 294 -17.41 34.19 17.40
C VAL A 294 -18.36 33.81 16.27
N THR A 295 -19.53 34.44 16.21
CA THR A 295 -20.48 34.23 15.11
C THR A 295 -19.82 34.52 13.77
N PHE A 296 -19.20 35.70 13.62
CA PHE A 296 -18.51 36.06 12.38
C PHE A 296 -17.26 35.23 12.14
N PHE A 297 -16.60 34.76 13.19
CA PHE A 297 -15.50 33.81 13.07
C PHE A 297 -15.97 32.54 12.37
N ILE A 298 -16.98 31.86 12.95
CA ILE A 298 -17.56 30.61 12.42
C ILE A 298 -18.08 30.80 11.00
N ASP A 299 -18.91 31.81 10.79
CA ASP A 299 -19.54 32.07 9.50
C ASP A 299 -18.49 32.39 8.42
N GLY A 300 -17.39 33.05 8.80
CA GLY A 300 -16.35 33.53 7.91
C GLY A 300 -15.26 32.52 7.57
N PHE A 301 -14.87 31.64 8.50
CA PHE A 301 -13.71 30.77 8.28
C PHE A 301 -14.07 29.50 7.49
N GLU A 302 -15.12 28.75 7.88
CA GLU A 302 -15.40 27.44 7.27
C GLU A 302 -16.05 27.58 5.88
N THR A 303 -17.01 28.49 5.73
CA THR A 303 -17.70 28.65 4.43
C THR A 303 -16.74 29.14 3.34
N SER A 304 -15.85 30.08 3.69
CA SER A 304 -14.81 30.60 2.78
C SER A 304 -13.74 29.54 2.50
N SER A 305 -13.37 28.71 3.47
CA SER A 305 -12.37 27.65 3.26
C SER A 305 -12.87 26.59 2.28
N LEU A 306 -14.14 26.18 2.41
CA LEU A 306 -14.78 25.25 1.48
C LEU A 306 -14.88 25.84 0.06
N ALA A 307 -15.31 27.10 -0.06
CA ALA A 307 -15.39 27.76 -1.36
C ALA A 307 -14.02 27.82 -2.05
N MET A 308 -12.97 28.20 -1.31
CA MET A 308 -11.60 28.26 -1.84
C MET A 308 -11.07 26.86 -2.21
N ALA A 309 -11.26 25.87 -1.34
CA ALA A 309 -10.80 24.50 -1.56
C ALA A 309 -11.44 23.86 -2.79
N PHE A 310 -12.77 24.00 -2.96
CA PHE A 310 -13.45 23.47 -4.14
C PHE A 310 -13.12 24.25 -5.42
N THR A 311 -12.86 25.55 -5.32
CA THR A 311 -12.35 26.33 -6.47
C THR A 311 -11.00 25.81 -6.94
N LEU A 312 -10.06 25.56 -6.02
CA LEU A 312 -8.76 24.97 -6.33
C LEU A 312 -8.90 23.55 -6.89
N TYR A 313 -9.83 22.75 -6.36
CA TYR A 313 -10.14 21.41 -6.86
C TYR A 313 -10.63 21.43 -8.31
N GLU A 314 -11.57 22.31 -8.65
CA GLU A 314 -12.06 22.42 -10.04
C GLU A 314 -11.01 22.98 -10.98
N LEU A 315 -10.18 23.95 -10.55
CA LEU A 315 -9.06 24.43 -11.35
C LEU A 315 -8.02 23.33 -11.62
N ALA A 316 -7.76 22.44 -10.65
CA ALA A 316 -6.87 21.30 -10.84
C ALA A 316 -7.43 20.26 -11.83
N LYS A 317 -8.76 20.12 -11.90
CA LYS A 317 -9.45 19.26 -12.87
C LYS A 317 -9.59 19.86 -14.26
N ASN A 318 -9.53 21.19 -14.38
CA ASN A 318 -9.78 21.92 -15.63
C ASN A 318 -8.56 22.82 -15.97
N PRO A 319 -7.49 22.25 -16.55
CA PRO A 319 -6.23 22.98 -16.81
C PRO A 319 -6.38 24.19 -17.73
N ASP A 320 -7.33 24.15 -18.67
CA ASP A 320 -7.58 25.26 -19.60
C ASP A 320 -8.10 26.48 -18.83
N CYS A 321 -9.13 26.30 -17.99
CA CYS A 321 -9.66 27.36 -17.12
C CYS A 321 -8.58 27.86 -16.16
N GLN A 322 -7.72 26.98 -15.65
CA GLN A 322 -6.61 27.37 -14.79
C GLN A 322 -5.59 28.24 -15.53
N THR A 323 -5.32 27.94 -16.80
CA THR A 323 -4.37 28.70 -17.62
C THR A 323 -4.94 30.08 -17.94
N THR A 324 -6.19 30.17 -18.39
CA THR A 324 -6.88 31.45 -18.62
C THR A 324 -6.95 32.31 -17.36
N LEU A 325 -7.28 31.71 -16.21
CA LEU A 325 -7.28 32.44 -14.95
C LEU A 325 -5.88 32.95 -14.59
N ARG A 326 -4.85 32.12 -14.76
CA ARG A 326 -3.47 32.52 -14.48
C ARG A 326 -3.03 33.71 -15.32
N GLU A 327 -3.40 33.74 -16.60
CA GLU A 327 -3.11 34.87 -17.49
C GLU A 327 -3.74 36.18 -16.99
N GLU A 328 -5.00 36.14 -16.56
CA GLU A 328 -5.68 37.30 -15.96
C GLU A 328 -4.99 37.76 -14.65
N LEU A 329 -4.67 36.82 -13.75
CA LEU A 329 -4.01 37.14 -12.48
C LEU A 329 -2.60 37.74 -12.71
N MET A 330 -1.86 37.24 -13.70
CA MET A 330 -0.54 37.77 -14.06
C MET A 330 -0.62 39.18 -14.65
N ALA A 331 -1.61 39.43 -15.51
CA ALA A 331 -1.81 40.74 -16.11
C ALA A 331 -2.24 41.82 -15.10
N ALA A 332 -2.88 41.42 -14.00
CA ALA A 332 -3.36 42.30 -12.94
C ALA A 332 -2.32 42.59 -11.83
N ARG A 333 -1.12 42.00 -11.93
CA ARG A 333 -0.07 42.09 -10.92
C ARG A 333 0.75 43.39 -11.07
N ASN A 334 1.04 44.05 -9.96
CA ASN A 334 1.95 45.20 -9.90
C ASN A 334 3.42 44.75 -10.04
N ASP A 335 4.33 45.68 -10.37
CA ASP A 335 5.77 45.40 -10.53
C ASP A 335 6.43 44.79 -9.28
N ASP A 336 5.91 45.10 -8.08
CA ASP A 336 6.38 44.55 -6.80
C ASP A 336 5.77 43.18 -6.46
N GLY A 337 4.93 42.64 -7.34
CA GLY A 337 4.23 41.38 -7.17
C GLY A 337 2.94 41.46 -6.35
N THR A 338 2.49 42.65 -5.94
CA THR A 338 1.22 42.86 -5.21
C THR A 338 0.03 43.08 -6.15
N ILE A 339 -1.17 43.28 -5.58
CA ILE A 339 -2.38 43.67 -6.32
C ILE A 339 -3.23 44.64 -5.49
N ASP A 340 -3.76 45.67 -6.16
CA ASP A 340 -4.66 46.63 -5.53
C ASP A 340 -6.02 46.01 -5.19
N TYR A 341 -6.61 46.42 -4.06
CA TYR A 341 -7.92 45.96 -3.60
C TYR A 341 -9.02 46.10 -4.67
N ASP A 342 -9.10 47.26 -5.32
CA ASP A 342 -10.17 47.54 -6.29
C ASP A 342 -9.97 46.69 -7.56
N VAL A 343 -8.71 46.53 -8.01
CA VAL A 343 -8.36 45.69 -9.17
C VAL A 343 -8.71 44.22 -8.91
N LEU A 344 -8.28 43.67 -7.76
CA LEU A 344 -8.55 42.27 -7.39
C LEU A 344 -10.05 41.95 -7.39
N LEU A 345 -10.87 42.87 -6.87
CA LEU A 345 -12.31 42.65 -6.78
C LEU A 345 -13.03 42.76 -8.13
N GLU A 346 -12.43 43.39 -9.13
CA GLU A 346 -13.02 43.60 -10.45
C GLU A 346 -12.51 42.63 -11.53
N LEU A 347 -11.68 41.64 -11.17
CA LEU A 347 -11.18 40.62 -12.10
C LEU A 347 -12.32 39.73 -12.65
N PRO A 348 -12.67 39.87 -13.95
CA PRO A 348 -13.89 39.28 -14.49
C PRO A 348 -13.85 37.76 -14.61
N TYR A 349 -12.71 37.16 -14.95
CA TYR A 349 -12.60 35.71 -15.08
C TYR A 349 -12.44 35.01 -13.73
N LEU A 350 -11.72 35.61 -12.78
CA LEU A 350 -11.70 35.17 -11.38
C LEU A 350 -13.11 35.14 -10.78
N ASP A 351 -13.94 36.15 -11.06
CA ASP A 351 -15.35 36.14 -10.67
C ASP A 351 -16.10 34.97 -11.31
N GLN A 352 -15.94 34.75 -12.62
CA GLN A 352 -16.59 33.66 -13.33
C GLN A 352 -16.25 32.30 -12.72
N VAL A 353 -14.96 32.04 -12.50
CA VAL A 353 -14.45 30.81 -11.88
C VAL A 353 -15.04 30.60 -10.50
N LEU A 354 -15.04 31.65 -9.66
CA LEU A 354 -15.54 31.55 -8.28
C LEU A 354 -17.05 31.34 -8.24
N HIS A 355 -17.82 32.01 -9.09
CA HIS A 355 -19.28 31.82 -9.15
C HIS A 355 -19.66 30.44 -9.67
N GLU A 356 -18.93 29.89 -10.65
CA GLU A 356 -19.14 28.51 -11.11
C GLU A 356 -18.76 27.48 -10.05
N ALA A 357 -17.67 27.71 -9.32
CA ALA A 357 -17.30 26.87 -8.18
C ALA A 357 -18.38 26.91 -7.08
N LEU A 358 -18.92 28.08 -6.75
CA LEU A 358 -20.02 28.23 -5.80
C LEU A 358 -21.36 27.67 -6.29
N ARG A 359 -21.57 27.61 -7.62
CA ARG A 359 -22.74 26.95 -8.21
C ARG A 359 -22.66 25.46 -7.94
N ILE A 360 -21.56 24.82 -8.33
CA ILE A 360 -21.37 23.37 -8.18
C ILE A 360 -21.19 23.03 -6.70
N TRP A 361 -20.38 23.76 -5.95
CA TRP A 361 -20.04 23.43 -4.57
C TRP A 361 -20.52 24.51 -3.59
N PRO A 362 -21.85 24.72 -3.45
CA PRO A 362 -22.37 25.72 -2.53
C PRO A 362 -22.08 25.29 -1.09
N PRO A 363 -21.42 26.13 -0.26
CA PRO A 363 -21.15 25.79 1.15
C PRO A 363 -22.43 25.48 1.94
N ALA A 364 -23.54 26.15 1.61
CA ALA A 364 -24.87 25.84 2.13
C ALA A 364 -25.69 25.08 1.08
N ALA A 365 -25.85 23.77 1.27
CA ALA A 365 -26.56 22.90 0.32
C ALA A 365 -28.09 23.12 0.28
N PHE A 366 -28.66 23.72 1.33
CA PHE A 366 -30.08 24.10 1.38
C PHE A 366 -30.28 25.28 2.33
N LEU A 367 -31.41 25.98 2.19
CA LEU A 367 -31.90 26.95 3.16
C LEU A 367 -33.21 26.45 3.76
N SER A 368 -33.48 26.72 5.03
CA SER A 368 -34.75 26.36 5.66
C SER A 368 -35.41 27.55 6.36
N LYS A 369 -36.63 27.86 5.94
CA LYS A 369 -37.50 28.88 6.53
C LYS A 369 -38.62 28.22 7.31
N VAL A 370 -39.29 28.99 8.16
CA VAL A 370 -40.52 28.55 8.82
C VAL A 370 -41.66 29.50 8.47
N CYS A 371 -42.84 28.95 8.19
CA CYS A 371 -44.03 29.77 7.97
C CYS A 371 -44.44 30.44 9.29
N THR A 372 -44.34 31.77 9.40
CA THR A 372 -44.81 32.52 10.59
C THR A 372 -46.25 32.97 10.49
N ILE A 373 -46.72 33.24 9.27
CA ILE A 373 -48.08 33.67 8.97
C ILE A 373 -48.64 32.69 7.93
N PRO A 374 -49.74 31.97 8.24
CA PRO A 374 -50.33 31.01 7.30
C PRO A 374 -50.54 31.62 5.91
N THR A 375 -50.16 30.90 4.88
CA THR A 375 -50.19 31.41 3.50
C THR A 375 -50.42 30.28 2.50
N GLU A 376 -51.08 30.60 1.39
CA GLU A 376 -51.28 29.66 0.30
C GLU A 376 -50.04 29.60 -0.59
N ILE A 377 -49.58 28.39 -0.89
CA ILE A 377 -48.52 28.14 -1.87
C ILE A 377 -49.06 27.23 -2.97
N GLU A 378 -48.72 27.54 -4.21
CA GLU A 378 -49.08 26.75 -5.38
C GLU A 378 -48.32 25.41 -5.40
N VAL A 379 -49.06 24.31 -5.43
CA VAL A 379 -48.54 22.94 -5.48
C VAL A 379 -48.31 22.50 -6.93
N THR A 380 -49.32 22.74 -7.76
CA THR A 380 -49.37 22.48 -9.22
C THR A 380 -50.22 23.58 -9.84
N GLU A 381 -50.18 23.73 -11.17
CA GLU A 381 -50.97 24.73 -11.89
C GLU A 381 -52.45 24.72 -11.45
N GLY A 382 -52.92 25.85 -10.93
CA GLY A 382 -54.31 26.03 -10.46
C GLY A 382 -54.67 25.37 -9.12
N LYS A 383 -53.70 24.79 -8.40
CA LYS A 383 -53.92 24.14 -7.10
C LYS A 383 -53.01 24.72 -6.02
N THR A 384 -53.62 25.36 -5.03
CA THR A 384 -52.92 25.86 -3.84
C THR A 384 -53.13 24.96 -2.63
N VAL A 385 -52.23 25.05 -1.65
CA VAL A 385 -52.40 24.49 -0.32
C VAL A 385 -52.02 25.52 0.74
N LEU A 386 -52.80 25.56 1.81
CA LEU A 386 -52.48 26.39 2.97
C LEU A 386 -51.29 25.80 3.73
N ILE A 387 -50.19 26.54 3.80
CA ILE A 387 -49.07 26.24 4.68
C ILE A 387 -49.34 26.86 6.04
N GLU A 388 -49.49 25.99 7.04
CA GLU A 388 -49.81 26.38 8.42
C GLU A 388 -48.59 27.00 9.11
N ARG A 389 -48.85 27.82 10.14
CA ARG A 389 -47.79 28.38 10.98
C ARG A 389 -46.95 27.27 11.60
N GLY A 390 -45.63 27.41 11.53
CA GLY A 390 -44.67 26.45 12.08
C GLY A 390 -44.22 25.36 11.11
N ILE A 391 -44.82 25.27 9.92
CA ILE A 391 -44.36 24.34 8.87
C ILE A 391 -43.03 24.85 8.27
N PRO A 392 -41.96 24.03 8.26
CA PRO A 392 -40.73 24.36 7.58
C PRO A 392 -40.88 24.36 6.06
N VAL A 393 -40.18 25.29 5.41
CA VAL A 393 -40.09 25.42 3.95
C VAL A 393 -38.62 25.35 3.56
N MET A 394 -38.24 24.24 2.93
CA MET A 394 -36.87 23.91 2.54
C MET A 394 -36.62 24.30 1.08
N LEU A 395 -35.48 24.94 0.84
CA LEU A 395 -35.05 25.47 -0.45
C LEU A 395 -33.76 24.73 -0.87
N PRO A 396 -33.82 23.80 -1.84
CA PRO A 396 -32.71 22.90 -2.16
C PRO A 396 -31.69 23.57 -3.09
N VAL A 397 -30.83 24.43 -2.53
CA VAL A 397 -29.80 25.17 -3.27
C VAL A 397 -28.94 24.24 -4.14
N TRP A 398 -28.46 23.13 -3.56
CA TRP A 398 -27.63 22.15 -4.27
C TRP A 398 -28.30 21.58 -5.52
N ALA A 399 -29.58 21.19 -5.41
CA ALA A 399 -30.29 20.55 -6.50
C ALA A 399 -30.69 21.55 -7.59
N VAL A 400 -31.12 22.75 -7.21
CA VAL A 400 -31.47 23.82 -8.15
C VAL A 400 -30.26 24.29 -8.95
N HIS A 401 -29.09 24.39 -8.31
CA HIS A 401 -27.84 24.76 -8.98
C HIS A 401 -27.36 23.73 -10.01
N ARG A 402 -27.90 22.50 -9.97
CA ARG A 402 -27.58 21.38 -10.87
C ARG A 402 -28.72 21.02 -11.81
N ASP A 403 -29.79 21.80 -11.83
CA ASP A 403 -30.90 21.50 -12.72
C ASP A 403 -30.56 21.90 -14.16
N GLY A 404 -30.62 20.91 -15.06
CA GLY A 404 -30.46 21.08 -16.50
C GLY A 404 -31.50 22.02 -17.13
N GLU A 405 -32.64 22.25 -16.47
CA GLU A 405 -33.65 23.25 -16.90
C GLU A 405 -33.10 24.69 -16.81
N TYR A 406 -32.18 24.96 -15.88
CA TYR A 406 -31.63 26.30 -15.63
C TYR A 406 -30.17 26.44 -16.02
N PHE A 407 -29.41 25.35 -15.99
CA PHE A 407 -27.98 25.31 -16.25
C PHE A 407 -27.68 24.25 -17.32
N GLU A 408 -27.32 24.68 -18.53
CA GLU A 408 -26.86 23.76 -19.57
C GLU A 408 -25.58 23.03 -19.14
N GLU A 409 -25.51 21.72 -19.37
CA GLU A 409 -24.43 20.84 -18.90
C GLU A 409 -24.09 21.09 -17.40
N PRO A 410 -25.02 20.87 -16.47
CA PRO A 410 -24.92 21.37 -15.10
C PRO A 410 -23.78 20.76 -14.28
N GLU A 411 -23.26 19.59 -14.66
CA GLU A 411 -22.11 18.96 -13.98
C GLU A 411 -20.76 19.39 -14.55
N ARG A 412 -20.74 20.06 -15.71
CA ARG A 412 -19.51 20.58 -16.33
C ARG A 412 -19.13 21.90 -15.66
N PHE A 413 -17.85 22.02 -15.27
CA PHE A 413 -17.29 23.28 -14.79
C PHE A 413 -17.11 24.24 -15.98
N ASN A 414 -17.97 25.25 -16.07
CA ASN A 414 -17.95 26.25 -17.15
C ASN A 414 -18.03 27.69 -16.60
N PRO A 415 -16.88 28.35 -16.36
CA PRO A 415 -16.83 29.74 -15.90
C PRO A 415 -17.56 30.74 -16.81
N ASP A 416 -17.49 30.56 -18.14
CA ASP A 416 -18.06 31.49 -19.13
C ASP A 416 -19.57 31.68 -18.97
N ARG A 417 -20.24 30.76 -18.28
CA ARG A 417 -21.64 30.88 -17.88
C ARG A 417 -21.94 32.17 -17.12
N PHE A 418 -21.00 32.61 -16.30
CA PHE A 418 -21.11 33.84 -15.51
C PHE A 418 -20.42 35.04 -16.17
N ALA A 419 -20.03 34.93 -17.45
CA ALA A 419 -19.45 36.04 -18.18
C ALA A 419 -20.42 37.23 -18.22
N PRO A 420 -19.93 38.48 -18.11
CA PRO A 420 -20.77 39.67 -18.24
C PRO A 420 -21.58 39.70 -19.54
N THR A 421 -20.99 39.22 -20.64
CA THR A 421 -21.63 39.09 -21.96
C THR A 421 -22.82 38.12 -21.96
N ASN A 422 -22.85 37.15 -21.05
CA ASN A 422 -23.93 36.17 -20.87
C ASN A 422 -24.95 36.61 -19.80
N GLY A 423 -24.88 37.85 -19.31
CA GLY A 423 -25.79 38.40 -18.29
C GLY A 423 -25.31 38.22 -16.84
N GLY A 424 -24.14 37.59 -16.64
CA GLY A 424 -23.51 37.40 -15.34
C GLY A 424 -24.37 36.67 -14.31
N THR A 425 -24.07 36.87 -13.02
CA THR A 425 -24.84 36.26 -11.93
C THR A 425 -26.28 36.77 -11.84
N LYS A 426 -26.54 37.98 -12.36
CA LYS A 426 -27.86 38.62 -12.31
C LYS A 426 -28.92 37.78 -13.02
N LEU A 427 -28.61 37.25 -14.21
CA LEU A 427 -29.53 36.40 -14.99
C LEU A 427 -30.11 35.24 -14.15
N TYR A 428 -29.24 34.53 -13.44
CA TYR A 428 -29.62 33.36 -12.65
C TYR A 428 -30.24 33.72 -11.29
N ARG A 429 -29.79 34.82 -10.68
CA ARG A 429 -30.42 35.37 -9.46
C ARG A 429 -31.84 35.86 -9.72
N ASP A 430 -32.07 36.54 -10.84
CA ASP A 430 -33.41 37.02 -11.20
C ASP A 430 -34.38 35.86 -11.43
N LYS A 431 -33.89 34.71 -11.93
CA LYS A 431 -34.64 33.46 -12.04
C LYS A 431 -34.84 32.74 -10.70
N GLY A 432 -34.09 33.08 -9.65
CA GLY A 432 -34.13 32.43 -8.34
C GLY A 432 -33.36 31.10 -8.29
N CYS A 433 -32.46 30.85 -9.25
CA CYS A 433 -31.76 29.57 -9.40
C CYS A 433 -30.26 29.63 -9.06
N PHE A 434 -29.75 30.77 -8.58
CA PHE A 434 -28.38 30.92 -8.09
C PHE A 434 -28.35 31.66 -6.75
N LEU A 435 -28.05 30.94 -5.67
CA LEU A 435 -28.22 31.37 -4.27
C LEU A 435 -27.00 31.06 -3.38
N PRO A 436 -25.75 31.27 -3.83
CA PRO A 436 -24.55 30.87 -3.06
C PRO A 436 -24.41 31.61 -1.72
N PHE A 437 -25.02 32.79 -1.61
CA PHE A 437 -25.05 33.62 -0.40
C PHE A 437 -26.48 33.81 0.15
N GLY A 438 -27.43 32.97 -0.30
CA GLY A 438 -28.85 33.21 -0.15
C GLY A 438 -29.32 34.46 -0.92
N ASP A 439 -30.54 34.92 -0.63
CA ASP A 439 -31.12 36.12 -1.25
C ASP A 439 -32.12 36.82 -0.32
N GLY A 440 -32.54 38.03 -0.71
CA GLY A 440 -33.52 38.82 0.04
C GLY A 440 -32.98 39.37 1.38
N PRO A 441 -33.87 39.80 2.29
CA PRO A 441 -33.47 40.48 3.54
C PRO A 441 -32.55 39.66 4.46
N ARG A 442 -32.60 38.33 4.40
CA ARG A 442 -31.70 37.40 5.13
C ARG A 442 -30.53 36.87 4.26
N GLN A 443 -30.11 37.59 3.22
CA GLN A 443 -28.87 37.32 2.46
C GLN A 443 -27.63 37.38 3.39
N CYS A 444 -26.57 36.64 3.07
CA CYS A 444 -25.30 36.65 3.80
C CYS A 444 -24.78 38.09 3.99
N LEU A 445 -24.51 38.45 5.24
CA LEU A 445 -23.99 39.78 5.58
C LEU A 445 -22.52 39.93 5.19
N GLY A 446 -21.74 38.86 5.36
CA GLY A 446 -20.30 38.82 5.14
C GLY A 446 -19.86 38.59 3.69
N MET A 447 -20.78 38.62 2.71
CA MET A 447 -20.49 38.27 1.30
C MET A 447 -19.26 39.01 0.75
N ARG A 448 -19.15 40.32 0.99
CA ARG A 448 -18.02 41.14 0.51
C ARG A 448 -16.70 40.72 1.15
N PHE A 449 -16.71 40.44 2.44
CA PHE A 449 -15.53 39.97 3.18
C PHE A 449 -15.09 38.58 2.72
N ALA A 450 -16.05 37.66 2.51
CA ALA A 450 -15.81 36.32 1.99
C ALA A 450 -15.17 36.36 0.59
N LEU A 451 -15.75 37.13 -0.34
CA LEU A 451 -15.21 37.27 -1.70
C LEU A 451 -13.80 37.88 -1.69
N MET A 452 -13.57 38.92 -0.87
CA MET A 452 -12.24 39.53 -0.74
C MET A 452 -11.18 38.52 -0.28
N GLN A 453 -11.43 37.78 0.82
CA GLN A 453 -10.44 36.85 1.35
C GLN A 453 -10.19 35.66 0.40
N VAL A 454 -11.24 35.13 -0.25
CA VAL A 454 -11.11 34.00 -1.18
C VAL A 454 -10.36 34.44 -2.44
N LYS A 455 -10.73 35.58 -3.06
CA LYS A 455 -10.03 36.11 -4.23
C LYS A 455 -8.56 36.38 -3.92
N ARG A 456 -8.25 37.01 -2.77
CA ARG A 456 -6.87 37.30 -2.38
C ARG A 456 -6.05 36.04 -2.11
N GLY A 457 -6.68 35.02 -1.52
CA GLY A 457 -6.06 33.72 -1.29
C GLY A 457 -5.73 33.03 -2.61
N LEU A 458 -6.68 32.99 -3.55
CA LEU A 458 -6.50 32.42 -4.90
C LEU A 458 -5.41 33.12 -5.70
N PHE A 459 -5.25 34.44 -5.55
CA PHE A 459 -4.18 35.22 -6.20
C PHE A 459 -2.76 34.72 -5.85
N GLU A 460 -2.54 34.12 -4.67
CA GLU A 460 -1.22 33.58 -4.29
C GLU A 460 -0.90 32.20 -4.86
N PHE A 461 -1.87 31.50 -5.46
CA PHE A 461 -1.66 30.15 -6.00
C PHE A 461 -1.00 30.20 -7.39
N GLU A 462 0.25 30.65 -7.42
CA GLU A 462 1.15 30.53 -8.56
C GLU A 462 2.16 29.40 -8.35
N MET A 463 1.78 28.16 -8.64
CA MET A 463 2.73 27.05 -8.70
C MET A 463 2.25 26.01 -9.71
N LEU A 464 2.48 26.22 -11.01
CA LEU A 464 2.30 25.14 -11.98
C LEU A 464 3.44 25.04 -13.00
N LEU A 465 4.03 26.16 -13.43
CA LEU A 465 5.15 26.12 -14.37
C LEU A 465 6.44 25.57 -13.75
N ILE A 466 6.71 25.89 -12.49
CA ILE A 466 7.87 25.35 -11.74
C ILE A 466 7.65 23.87 -11.40
N LEU A 467 6.42 23.47 -11.05
CA LEU A 467 6.09 22.07 -10.71
C LEU A 467 6.06 21.16 -11.93
N LEU A 468 5.57 21.62 -13.09
CA LEU A 468 5.67 20.87 -14.35
C LEU A 468 7.13 20.75 -14.78
N GLY A 469 7.91 21.82 -14.67
CA GLY A 469 9.35 21.81 -14.96
C GLY A 469 10.13 20.83 -14.06
N ILE A 470 9.90 20.86 -12.75
CA ILE A 470 10.54 19.94 -11.79
C ILE A 470 10.05 18.51 -11.97
N SER A 471 8.76 18.28 -12.24
CA SER A 471 8.23 16.93 -12.45
C SER A 471 8.74 16.34 -13.75
N VAL A 472 8.79 17.11 -14.84
CA VAL A 472 9.39 16.69 -16.11
C VAL A 472 10.88 16.47 -15.94
N ALA A 473 11.60 17.35 -15.23
CA ALA A 473 13.02 17.15 -14.94
C ALA A 473 13.27 15.92 -14.06
N PHE A 474 12.41 15.65 -13.07
CA PHE A 474 12.50 14.48 -12.21
C PHE A 474 12.19 13.20 -12.98
N VAL A 475 11.11 13.18 -13.78
CA VAL A 475 10.78 12.04 -14.65
C VAL A 475 11.89 11.81 -15.69
N ALA A 476 12.45 12.88 -16.27
CA ALA A 476 13.60 12.79 -17.17
C ALA A 476 14.84 12.26 -16.45
N LEU A 477 15.14 12.72 -15.23
CA LEU A 477 16.25 12.22 -14.42
C LEU A 477 16.07 10.75 -14.05
N VAL A 478 14.85 10.34 -13.67
CA VAL A 478 14.52 8.94 -13.39
C VAL A 478 14.64 8.10 -14.66
N TYR A 479 14.12 8.57 -15.80
CA TYR A 479 14.24 7.89 -17.09
C TYR A 479 15.70 7.74 -17.51
N LEU A 480 16.49 8.81 -17.45
CA LEU A 480 17.93 8.79 -17.74
C LEU A 480 18.66 7.84 -16.79
N PHE A 481 18.40 7.93 -15.48
CA PHE A 481 18.98 7.02 -14.50
C PHE A 481 18.67 5.56 -14.81
N LEU A 482 17.43 5.21 -15.18
CA LEU A 482 17.06 3.84 -15.49
C LEU A 482 17.66 3.33 -16.81
N THR A 483 17.83 4.20 -17.81
CA THR A 483 18.17 3.79 -19.19
C THR A 483 19.62 4.03 -19.59
N TRP A 484 20.43 4.76 -18.81
CA TRP A 484 21.77 5.20 -19.25
C TRP A 484 22.78 4.06 -19.54
N GLU A 485 22.54 2.83 -19.07
CA GLU A 485 23.42 1.66 -19.21
C GLU A 485 22.98 0.80 -20.39
N PHE A 486 21.79 1.03 -20.97
CA PHE A 486 21.18 0.12 -21.94
C PHE A 486 21.96 -0.03 -23.25
N GLY A 487 22.90 0.88 -23.54
CA GLY A 487 23.85 0.78 -24.66
C GLY A 487 25.16 0.05 -24.33
N TYR A 488 25.34 -0.48 -23.11
CA TYR A 488 26.59 -1.10 -22.68
C TYR A 488 27.03 -2.25 -23.59
N TRP A 489 26.13 -3.19 -23.90
CA TRP A 489 26.48 -4.36 -24.73
C TRP A 489 26.70 -4.03 -26.21
N GLU A 490 26.00 -3.02 -26.73
CA GLU A 490 26.20 -2.53 -28.10
C GLU A 490 27.63 -1.97 -28.29
N LYS A 491 28.18 -1.31 -27.26
CA LYS A 491 29.56 -0.79 -27.27
C LYS A 491 30.62 -1.89 -27.43
N TYR A 492 30.32 -3.12 -27.00
CA TYR A 492 31.23 -4.27 -27.09
C TYR A 492 30.86 -5.23 -28.21
N ASP A 493 29.94 -4.85 -29.11
CA ASP A 493 29.44 -5.69 -30.20
C ASP A 493 28.89 -7.05 -29.70
N ILE A 494 28.16 -7.02 -28.58
CA ILE A 494 27.51 -8.20 -27.99
C ILE A 494 25.99 -8.08 -28.20
N LYS A 495 25.41 -9.07 -28.87
CA LYS A 495 23.98 -9.10 -29.16
C LYS A 495 23.17 -9.45 -27.91
N GLY A 496 21.95 -8.93 -27.86
CA GLY A 496 21.08 -9.07 -26.71
C GLY A 496 19.67 -8.55 -26.94
N PRO A 497 18.70 -8.96 -26.11
CA PRO A 497 17.35 -8.42 -26.16
C PRO A 497 17.32 -6.97 -25.68
N LYS A 498 16.49 -6.13 -26.32
CA LYS A 498 16.30 -4.75 -25.87
C LYS A 498 15.69 -4.74 -24.45
N PRO A 499 16.30 -4.03 -23.48
CA PRO A 499 15.81 -4.02 -22.10
C PRO A 499 14.53 -3.19 -21.94
N GLY A 500 13.62 -3.68 -21.11
CA GLY A 500 12.50 -2.89 -20.60
C GLY A 500 12.95 -1.88 -19.54
N ILE A 501 12.32 -0.71 -19.50
CA ILE A 501 12.76 0.45 -18.68
C ILE A 501 12.90 0.12 -17.19
N LEU A 502 11.95 -0.64 -16.61
CA LEU A 502 11.94 -0.90 -15.16
C LEU A 502 12.56 -2.24 -14.76
N PHE A 503 12.53 -3.23 -15.64
CA PHE A 503 12.83 -4.63 -15.28
C PHE A 503 13.96 -5.24 -16.11
N GLY A 504 14.55 -4.49 -17.05
CA GLY A 504 15.53 -5.02 -17.98
C GLY A 504 14.92 -6.16 -18.80
N ASN A 505 15.61 -7.30 -18.84
CA ASN A 505 15.21 -8.50 -19.58
C ASN A 505 14.72 -9.65 -18.68
N ILE A 506 14.72 -9.47 -17.35
CA ILE A 506 14.28 -10.49 -16.38
C ILE A 506 13.07 -9.97 -15.59
N PRO A 507 11.90 -9.77 -16.22
CA PRO A 507 10.73 -9.19 -15.56
C PRO A 507 10.16 -10.06 -14.44
N ASN A 508 10.38 -11.37 -14.47
CA ASN A 508 9.87 -12.27 -13.44
C ASN A 508 10.63 -12.15 -12.11
N LEU A 509 11.84 -11.56 -12.10
CA LEU A 509 12.60 -11.28 -10.88
C LEU A 509 11.79 -10.45 -9.88
N LEU A 510 11.00 -9.51 -10.41
CA LEU A 510 10.22 -8.55 -9.63
C LEU A 510 8.73 -8.88 -9.62
N THR A 511 8.17 -9.29 -10.76
CA THR A 511 6.72 -9.53 -10.86
C THR A 511 6.28 -10.84 -10.22
N ARG A 512 7.19 -11.83 -10.09
CA ARG A 512 6.91 -13.19 -9.58
C ARG A 512 5.72 -13.89 -10.25
N LYS A 513 5.39 -13.52 -11.50
CA LYS A 513 4.31 -14.17 -12.26
C LYS A 513 4.69 -15.61 -12.66
N GLN A 514 5.95 -15.83 -12.98
CA GLN A 514 6.55 -17.14 -13.26
C GLN A 514 7.96 -17.18 -12.67
N HIS A 515 8.60 -18.35 -12.63
CA HIS A 515 9.98 -18.46 -12.17
C HIS A 515 10.96 -17.77 -13.16
N ILE A 516 12.06 -17.22 -12.65
CA ILE A 516 13.05 -16.47 -13.45
C ILE A 516 13.73 -17.32 -14.52
N VAL A 517 13.74 -18.66 -14.35
CA VAL A 517 14.30 -19.61 -15.32
C VAL A 517 13.72 -19.43 -16.71
N TYR A 518 12.43 -19.14 -16.83
CA TYR A 518 11.78 -18.99 -18.13
C TYR A 518 12.23 -17.72 -18.86
N ASN A 519 12.70 -16.68 -18.14
CA ASN A 519 13.33 -15.53 -18.78
C ASN A 519 14.71 -15.90 -19.33
N TYR A 520 15.53 -16.62 -18.54
CA TYR A 520 16.83 -17.09 -19.02
C TYR A 520 16.69 -18.03 -20.21
N ASP A 521 15.70 -18.92 -20.17
CA ASP A 521 15.45 -19.89 -21.22
C ASP A 521 14.98 -19.23 -22.53
N ALA A 522 14.11 -18.22 -22.44
CA ALA A 522 13.74 -17.42 -23.61
C ALA A 522 14.98 -16.72 -24.23
N ILE A 523 15.79 -16.06 -23.41
CA ILE A 523 17.01 -15.38 -23.89
C ILE A 523 17.99 -16.37 -24.52
N TYR A 524 18.16 -17.55 -23.93
CA TYR A 524 19.02 -18.61 -24.46
C TYR A 524 18.53 -19.09 -25.84
N ASN A 525 17.23 -19.32 -25.98
CA ASN A 525 16.63 -19.86 -27.20
C ASN A 525 16.49 -18.82 -28.33
N ASP A 526 16.24 -17.56 -28.02
CA ASP A 526 16.10 -16.49 -29.03
C ASP A 526 17.43 -16.15 -29.72
N TYR A 527 18.56 -16.46 -29.07
CA TYR A 527 19.91 -16.14 -29.55
C TYR A 527 20.75 -17.39 -29.83
N LYS A 528 20.15 -18.45 -30.36
CA LYS A 528 20.78 -19.76 -30.59
C LYS A 528 22.11 -19.74 -31.35
N ASN A 529 22.31 -18.78 -32.23
CA ASN A 529 23.53 -18.66 -33.05
C ASN A 529 24.65 -17.83 -32.39
N GLU A 530 24.42 -17.26 -31.20
CA GLU A 530 25.41 -16.43 -30.51
C GLU A 530 26.07 -17.20 -29.36
N PRO A 531 27.41 -17.17 -29.23
CA PRO A 531 28.12 -17.87 -28.15
C PRO A 531 27.92 -17.21 -26.79
N VAL A 532 27.63 -15.91 -26.78
CA VAL A 532 27.31 -15.12 -25.60
C VAL A 532 26.18 -14.13 -25.91
N VAL A 533 25.38 -13.80 -24.90
CA VAL A 533 24.25 -12.88 -25.02
C VAL A 533 24.32 -11.86 -23.90
N GLY A 534 24.36 -10.59 -24.27
CA GLY A 534 24.28 -9.48 -23.32
C GLY A 534 22.83 -9.24 -22.93
N TYR A 535 22.53 -9.12 -21.64
CA TYR A 535 21.20 -8.72 -21.18
C TYR A 535 21.33 -7.83 -19.94
N TYR A 536 20.20 -7.30 -19.48
CA TYR A 536 20.14 -6.43 -18.31
C TYR A 536 19.25 -7.06 -17.24
N SER A 537 19.78 -7.21 -16.03
CA SER A 537 18.97 -7.47 -14.85
C SER A 537 18.62 -6.14 -14.22
N VAL A 538 17.35 -5.72 -14.32
CA VAL A 538 16.92 -4.34 -14.06
C VAL A 538 17.67 -3.37 -14.99
N ARG A 539 18.76 -2.77 -14.51
CA ARG A 539 19.61 -1.86 -15.28
C ARG A 539 21.06 -2.33 -15.42
N THR A 540 21.42 -3.40 -14.71
CA THR A 540 22.81 -3.85 -14.59
C THR A 540 23.12 -4.80 -15.75
N PRO A 541 24.13 -4.50 -16.58
CA PRO A 541 24.52 -5.39 -17.68
C PRO A 541 25.07 -6.71 -17.12
N GLN A 542 24.56 -7.82 -17.63
CA GLN A 542 25.01 -9.19 -17.34
C GLN A 542 25.24 -9.97 -18.64
N LEU A 543 26.17 -10.92 -18.62
CA LEU A 543 26.57 -11.70 -19.79
C LEU A 543 26.14 -13.15 -19.62
N MET A 544 25.24 -13.65 -20.46
CA MET A 544 24.93 -15.07 -20.54
C MET A 544 25.93 -15.76 -21.46
N VAL A 545 26.57 -16.83 -21.00
CA VAL A 545 27.50 -17.65 -21.79
C VAL A 545 26.79 -18.92 -22.22
N ARG A 546 26.63 -19.10 -23.53
CA ARG A 546 25.94 -20.26 -24.13
C ARG A 546 26.92 -21.31 -24.63
N ASP A 547 28.06 -20.86 -25.14
CA ASP A 547 29.08 -21.75 -25.72
C ASP A 547 29.76 -22.62 -24.65
N PRO A 548 29.75 -23.97 -24.80
CA PRO A 548 30.29 -24.87 -23.78
C PRO A 548 31.80 -24.74 -23.52
N GLU A 549 32.59 -24.35 -24.53
CA GLU A 549 34.03 -24.13 -24.35
C GLU A 549 34.27 -22.88 -23.50
N LEU A 550 33.49 -21.82 -23.72
CA LEU A 550 33.51 -20.62 -22.88
C LEU A 550 33.02 -20.90 -21.45
N ILE A 551 32.06 -21.81 -21.25
CA ILE A 551 31.65 -22.24 -19.91
C ILE A 551 32.83 -22.91 -19.17
N LYS A 552 33.52 -23.85 -19.84
CA LYS A 552 34.77 -24.46 -19.31
C LYS A 552 35.88 -23.44 -19.08
N GLU A 553 35.98 -22.42 -19.93
CA GLU A 553 36.93 -21.32 -19.76
C GLU A 553 36.63 -20.54 -18.48
N VAL A 554 35.39 -20.12 -18.27
CA VAL A 554 34.96 -19.34 -17.09
C VAL A 554 35.08 -20.14 -15.79
N LEU A 555 34.66 -21.40 -15.78
CA LEU A 555 34.67 -22.23 -14.56
C LEU A 555 36.07 -22.71 -14.15
N SER A 556 36.93 -22.98 -15.13
CA SER A 556 38.18 -23.72 -14.89
C SER A 556 39.43 -22.99 -15.38
N LYS A 557 39.57 -22.70 -16.68
CA LYS A 557 40.85 -22.23 -17.26
C LYS A 557 41.17 -20.77 -16.88
N SER A 558 40.18 -19.89 -16.96
CA SER A 558 40.26 -18.47 -16.59
C SER A 558 39.73 -18.19 -15.18
N PHE A 559 39.77 -19.19 -14.28
CA PHE A 559 39.21 -19.10 -12.93
C PHE A 559 39.68 -17.86 -12.15
N HIS A 560 40.93 -17.43 -12.31
CA HIS A 560 41.48 -16.26 -11.63
C HIS A 560 40.73 -14.95 -11.94
N ASN A 561 40.07 -14.86 -13.11
CA ASN A 561 39.22 -13.73 -13.51
C ASN A 561 37.75 -13.90 -13.09
N PHE A 562 37.35 -15.09 -12.61
CA PHE A 562 35.96 -15.42 -12.25
C PHE A 562 35.89 -16.12 -10.88
N ALA A 563 36.85 -15.81 -10.00
CA ALA A 563 37.03 -16.54 -8.75
C ALA A 563 35.91 -16.29 -7.74
N ALA A 564 35.10 -15.24 -7.93
CA ALA A 564 33.99 -14.85 -7.07
C ALA A 564 32.63 -15.33 -7.62
N ASN A 565 31.76 -15.80 -6.74
CA ASN A 565 30.34 -15.93 -7.08
C ASN A 565 29.71 -14.54 -7.01
N ASP A 566 28.62 -14.31 -7.75
CA ASP A 566 27.96 -13.01 -7.76
C ASP A 566 27.40 -12.59 -6.37
N PHE A 567 27.07 -13.58 -5.54
CA PHE A 567 26.62 -13.42 -4.15
C PHE A 567 27.76 -13.09 -3.16
N SER A 568 29.04 -13.24 -3.53
CA SER A 568 30.14 -13.21 -2.55
C SER A 568 30.38 -11.87 -1.84
N ASP A 569 29.83 -10.77 -2.37
CA ASP A 569 30.04 -9.42 -1.82
C ASP A 569 28.82 -8.89 -1.03
N THR A 570 27.85 -9.75 -0.73
CA THR A 570 26.61 -9.35 -0.01
C THR A 570 26.64 -9.67 1.49
N VAL A 571 27.57 -10.53 1.92
CA VAL A 571 27.64 -11.04 3.30
C VAL A 571 28.76 -10.36 4.07
N ASP A 572 28.41 -9.76 5.22
CA ASP A 572 29.38 -9.18 6.14
C ASP A 572 29.54 -10.04 7.40
N GLU A 573 30.79 -10.24 7.78
CA GLU A 573 31.19 -11.11 8.88
C GLU A 573 30.74 -10.62 10.27
N LYS A 574 30.51 -9.30 10.44
CA LYS A 574 29.99 -8.77 11.70
C LYS A 574 28.47 -8.89 11.80
N SER A 575 27.77 -8.65 10.69
CA SER A 575 26.30 -8.73 10.67
C SER A 575 25.78 -10.15 10.60
N ASP A 576 26.48 -11.05 9.90
CA ASP A 576 26.08 -12.44 9.65
C ASP A 576 27.28 -13.40 9.83
N PRO A 577 27.71 -13.64 11.08
CA PRO A 577 28.92 -14.39 11.39
C PRO A 577 28.88 -15.84 10.88
N LEU A 578 27.72 -16.49 10.89
CA LEU A 578 27.59 -17.89 10.44
C LEU A 578 27.67 -18.01 8.92
N LEU A 579 26.89 -17.21 8.18
CA LEU A 579 26.90 -17.26 6.71
C LEU A 579 28.26 -16.81 6.14
N ALA A 580 28.97 -15.92 6.84
CA ALA A 580 30.32 -15.49 6.47
C ALA A 580 31.40 -16.58 6.63
N ARG A 581 31.06 -17.80 7.09
CA ARG A 581 31.96 -18.98 7.03
C ARG A 581 31.67 -19.89 5.84
N ASN A 582 30.52 -19.72 5.17
CA ASN A 582 30.18 -20.55 4.02
C ASN A 582 31.06 -20.18 2.81
N PRO A 583 31.85 -21.11 2.24
CA PRO A 583 32.66 -20.84 1.06
C PRO A 583 31.87 -20.35 -0.15
N PHE A 584 30.58 -20.68 -0.29
CA PHE A 584 29.72 -20.18 -1.36
C PHE A 584 29.62 -18.65 -1.35
N SER A 585 29.55 -18.06 -0.15
CA SER A 585 29.32 -16.63 0.10
C SER A 585 30.61 -15.80 0.20
N LEU A 586 31.78 -16.41 0.02
CA LEU A 586 33.07 -15.74 0.18
C LEU A 586 33.79 -15.59 -1.16
N SER A 587 34.72 -14.63 -1.25
CA SER A 587 35.60 -14.39 -2.40
C SER A 587 37.07 -14.25 -1.95
N GLY A 588 38.00 -14.27 -2.92
CA GLY A 588 39.43 -14.03 -2.70
C GLY A 588 40.08 -14.99 -1.70
N GLU A 589 41.01 -14.46 -0.90
CA GLU A 589 41.75 -15.22 0.10
C GLU A 589 40.85 -15.76 1.23
N LYS A 590 39.77 -15.05 1.60
CA LYS A 590 38.80 -15.56 2.59
C LYS A 590 38.17 -16.86 2.12
N TRP A 591 37.71 -16.91 0.87
CA TRP A 591 37.17 -18.15 0.27
C TRP A 591 38.20 -19.26 0.25
N LYS A 592 39.42 -18.98 -0.23
CA LYS A 592 40.49 -19.96 -0.35
C LYS A 592 40.83 -20.59 1.01
N ASN A 593 40.97 -19.76 2.04
CA ASN A 593 41.27 -20.20 3.40
C ASN A 593 40.14 -21.05 4.00
N ARG A 594 38.89 -20.56 3.94
CA ARG A 594 37.72 -21.29 4.48
C ARG A 594 37.47 -22.60 3.74
N ARG A 595 37.61 -22.61 2.41
CA ARG A 595 37.49 -23.85 1.63
C ARG A 595 38.57 -24.87 2.02
N ALA A 596 39.81 -24.43 2.19
CA ALA A 596 40.91 -25.30 2.61
C ALA A 596 40.74 -25.87 4.02
N GLU A 597 40.09 -25.14 4.94
CA GLU A 597 39.75 -25.61 6.29
C GLU A 597 38.74 -26.76 6.28
N ILE A 598 37.71 -26.67 5.44
CA ILE A 598 36.59 -27.63 5.43
C ILE A 598 36.91 -28.86 4.56
N THR A 599 37.70 -28.71 3.50
CA THR A 599 37.97 -29.78 2.52
C THR A 599 38.40 -31.13 3.13
N PRO A 600 39.29 -31.19 4.14
CA PRO A 600 39.69 -32.46 4.76
C PRO A 600 38.54 -33.19 5.49
N GLY A 601 37.46 -32.48 5.84
CA GLY A 601 36.24 -33.08 6.41
C GLY A 601 35.47 -33.96 5.42
N PHE A 602 35.71 -33.81 4.12
CA PHE A 602 35.05 -34.55 3.03
C PHE A 602 35.95 -35.61 2.37
N THR A 603 36.93 -36.14 3.11
CA THR A 603 37.74 -37.28 2.62
C THR A 603 36.90 -38.55 2.50
N ASN A 604 37.28 -39.46 1.60
CA ASN A 604 36.55 -40.73 1.41
C ASN A 604 36.39 -41.52 2.71
N ASN A 605 37.42 -41.55 3.57
CA ASN A 605 37.35 -42.27 4.85
C ASN A 605 36.32 -41.66 5.81
N ARG A 606 36.22 -40.33 5.87
CA ARG A 606 35.21 -39.64 6.69
C ARG A 606 33.80 -39.84 6.12
N ILE A 607 33.64 -39.74 4.79
CA ILE A 607 32.35 -40.00 4.14
C ILE A 607 31.89 -41.44 4.36
N LYS A 608 32.80 -42.42 4.24
CA LYS A 608 32.53 -43.83 4.55
C LYS A 608 32.09 -44.02 6.00
N ALA A 609 32.74 -43.37 6.95
CA ALA A 609 32.33 -43.41 8.36
C ALA A 609 30.94 -42.76 8.56
N MET A 610 30.66 -41.64 7.89
CA MET A 610 29.36 -40.98 7.95
C MET A 610 28.25 -41.79 7.28
N ALA A 611 28.55 -42.57 6.24
CA ALA A 611 27.59 -43.43 5.55
C ALA A 611 26.94 -44.46 6.49
N GLN A 612 27.69 -44.98 7.46
CA GLN A 612 27.18 -45.92 8.47
C GLN A 612 26.11 -45.29 9.36
N LEU A 613 26.15 -43.96 9.55
CA LEU A 613 25.14 -43.22 10.33
C LEU A 613 23.81 -43.09 9.58
N MET A 614 23.84 -43.26 8.26
CA MET A 614 22.65 -43.14 7.42
C MET A 614 21.73 -44.37 7.53
N ASP A 615 22.26 -45.51 7.97
CA ASP A 615 21.50 -46.77 8.10
C ASP A 615 20.38 -46.66 9.13
N GLU A 616 20.66 -46.11 10.31
CA GLU A 616 19.66 -45.89 11.35
C GLU A 616 18.54 -44.94 10.87
N VAL A 617 18.92 -43.89 10.15
CA VAL A 617 17.95 -42.94 9.57
C VAL A 617 17.10 -43.60 8.48
N CYS A 618 17.70 -44.50 7.68
CA CYS A 618 16.98 -45.32 6.69
C CYS A 618 15.95 -46.24 7.35
N ASP A 619 16.32 -46.90 8.45
CA ASP A 619 15.40 -47.75 9.20
C ASP A 619 14.22 -46.93 9.78
N ASN A 620 14.50 -45.75 10.31
CA ASN A 620 13.47 -44.84 10.83
C ASN A 620 12.54 -44.33 9.72
N MET A 621 13.10 -43.98 8.56
CA MET A 621 12.33 -43.62 7.37
C MET A 621 11.44 -44.77 6.91
N THR A 622 11.96 -45.99 6.82
CA THR A 622 11.20 -47.18 6.44
C THR A 622 10.05 -47.46 7.41
N LYS A 623 10.30 -47.40 8.72
CA LYS A 623 9.26 -47.55 9.75
C LYS A 623 8.19 -46.47 9.59
N TYR A 624 8.60 -45.22 9.39
CA TYR A 624 7.69 -44.11 9.18
C TYR A 624 6.79 -44.35 7.96
N VAL A 625 7.34 -44.71 6.80
CA VAL A 625 6.54 -44.98 5.58
C VAL A 625 5.55 -46.12 5.82
N LYS A 626 5.96 -47.22 6.46
CA LYS A 626 5.06 -48.34 6.79
C LYS A 626 3.93 -47.92 7.73
N ASN A 627 4.21 -47.08 8.71
CA ASN A 627 3.21 -46.59 9.67
C ASN A 627 2.18 -45.63 9.04
N GLN A 628 2.51 -45.02 7.89
CA GLN A 628 1.61 -44.14 7.15
C GLN A 628 0.76 -44.91 6.12
N ALA A 629 0.92 -46.22 6.01
CA ALA A 629 0.15 -47.03 5.07
C ALA A 629 -1.32 -47.08 5.48
N ASN A 630 -2.21 -46.84 4.52
CA ASN A 630 -3.65 -46.98 4.73
C ASN A 630 -3.97 -48.44 5.09
N PRO A 631 -4.70 -48.72 6.20
CA PRO A 631 -4.98 -50.08 6.64
C PRO A 631 -5.71 -50.95 5.60
N ASN A 632 -6.48 -50.34 4.70
CA ASN A 632 -7.28 -51.05 3.70
C ASN A 632 -6.51 -51.35 2.40
N SER A 633 -5.63 -50.45 1.96
CA SER A 633 -4.88 -50.63 0.71
C SER A 633 -3.43 -51.08 0.91
N GLY A 634 -2.89 -50.93 2.12
CA GLY A 634 -1.47 -51.13 2.43
C GLY A 634 -0.55 -50.10 1.77
N VAL A 635 -1.10 -49.02 1.22
CA VAL A 635 -0.35 -47.98 0.50
C VAL A 635 -0.22 -46.73 1.35
N ALA A 636 1.00 -46.20 1.45
CA ALA A 636 1.27 -44.90 2.08
C ALA A 636 1.35 -43.82 0.99
N THR A 637 0.47 -42.81 1.05
CA THR A 637 0.50 -41.66 0.14
C THR A 637 1.21 -40.49 0.83
N LEU A 638 2.40 -40.14 0.36
CA LEU A 638 3.28 -39.17 1.02
C LEU A 638 3.76 -38.08 0.07
N ASP A 639 3.98 -36.89 0.64
CA ASP A 639 4.73 -35.82 0.01
C ASP A 639 6.22 -36.20 -0.03
N ALA A 640 6.75 -36.40 -1.24
CA ALA A 640 8.13 -36.84 -1.44
C ALA A 640 9.15 -35.80 -0.96
N LYS A 641 8.86 -34.50 -1.10
CA LYS A 641 9.76 -33.44 -0.64
C LYS A 641 9.84 -33.44 0.89
N GLU A 642 8.71 -33.51 1.58
CA GLU A 642 8.71 -33.53 3.04
C GLU A 642 9.32 -34.80 3.61
N LEU A 643 9.07 -35.97 3.00
CA LEU A 643 9.69 -37.24 3.40
C LEU A 643 11.22 -37.17 3.26
N MET A 644 11.71 -36.73 2.09
CA MET A 644 13.15 -36.65 1.83
C MET A 644 13.81 -35.56 2.66
N ALA A 645 13.12 -34.46 2.94
CA ALA A 645 13.65 -33.42 3.79
C ALA A 645 13.75 -33.86 5.26
N LYS A 646 12.84 -34.70 5.77
CA LYS A 646 13.00 -35.36 7.10
C LYS A 646 14.24 -36.25 7.12
N TYR A 647 14.40 -37.11 6.12
CA TYR A 647 15.58 -37.98 5.96
C TYR A 647 16.89 -37.18 5.97
N THR A 648 17.01 -36.20 5.08
CA THR A 648 18.25 -35.43 4.97
C THR A 648 18.52 -34.56 6.19
N THR A 649 17.48 -34.05 6.88
CA THR A 649 17.68 -33.32 8.15
C THR A 649 18.31 -34.23 9.20
N ASP A 650 17.79 -35.45 9.38
CA ASP A 650 18.31 -36.40 10.37
C ASP A 650 19.72 -36.89 10.01
N VAL A 651 19.97 -37.24 8.74
CA VAL A 651 21.32 -37.63 8.27
C VAL A 651 22.33 -36.54 8.55
N VAL A 652 22.03 -35.30 8.14
CA VAL A 652 22.97 -34.19 8.22
C VAL A 652 23.15 -33.74 9.68
N ALA A 653 22.09 -33.75 10.49
CA ALA A 653 22.19 -33.47 11.92
C ALA A 653 23.06 -34.50 12.66
N SER A 654 22.90 -35.79 12.35
CA SER A 654 23.70 -36.87 12.92
C SER A 654 25.17 -36.77 12.50
N CYS A 655 25.45 -36.43 11.23
CA CYS A 655 26.81 -36.34 10.72
C CYS A 655 27.59 -35.09 11.20
N ILE A 656 26.89 -33.98 11.47
CA ILE A 656 27.53 -32.71 11.84
C ILE A 656 27.50 -32.47 13.35
N PHE A 657 26.33 -32.59 13.97
CA PHE A 657 26.15 -32.21 15.37
C PHE A 657 26.17 -33.44 16.29
N ALA A 658 26.27 -34.64 15.73
CA ALA A 658 26.18 -35.90 16.47
C ALA A 658 24.89 -36.03 17.30
N ILE A 659 23.80 -35.44 16.82
CA ILE A 659 22.47 -35.47 17.44
C ILE A 659 21.46 -36.22 16.57
N ASP A 660 20.45 -36.79 17.21
CA ASP A 660 19.22 -37.21 16.55
C ASP A 660 18.26 -36.02 16.45
N ALA A 661 17.90 -35.65 15.22
CA ALA A 661 16.95 -34.57 14.96
C ALA A 661 15.49 -35.01 15.14
N GLN A 662 15.23 -36.33 15.25
CA GLN A 662 13.92 -36.93 15.49
C GLN A 662 12.84 -36.48 14.48
N SER A 663 13.23 -36.27 13.22
CA SER A 663 12.32 -35.73 12.20
C SER A 663 11.20 -36.68 11.80
N PHE A 664 11.33 -37.98 12.09
CA PHE A 664 10.29 -38.99 11.85
C PHE A 664 9.35 -39.21 13.05
N GLU A 665 9.74 -38.76 14.25
CA GLU A 665 8.95 -38.92 15.48
C GLU A 665 8.18 -37.65 15.84
N LYS A 666 8.87 -36.50 15.79
CA LYS A 666 8.29 -35.19 16.08
C LYS A 666 7.72 -34.58 14.81
N GLU A 667 6.53 -34.00 14.92
CA GLU A 667 5.88 -33.32 13.80
C GLU A 667 6.71 -32.12 13.32
N ASN A 668 7.20 -31.30 14.27
CA ASN A 668 7.98 -30.08 14.00
C ASN A 668 9.24 -30.00 14.89
N PRO A 669 10.30 -30.76 14.59
CA PRO A 669 11.56 -30.65 15.32
C PRO A 669 12.18 -29.26 15.15
N GLU A 670 12.70 -28.69 16.24
CA GLU A 670 13.23 -27.31 16.26
C GLU A 670 14.34 -27.09 15.23
N ILE A 671 15.29 -28.03 15.10
CA ILE A 671 16.38 -27.95 14.11
C ILE A 671 15.87 -27.89 12.66
N ARG A 672 14.75 -28.57 12.36
CA ARG A 672 14.12 -28.55 11.04
C ARG A 672 13.48 -27.19 10.76
N LEU A 673 12.80 -26.62 11.74
CA LEU A 673 12.23 -25.27 11.63
C LEU A 673 13.33 -24.21 11.43
N MET A 674 14.42 -24.31 12.19
CA MET A 674 15.56 -23.40 12.07
C MET A 674 16.29 -23.55 10.73
N GLY A 675 16.44 -24.79 10.22
CA GLY A 675 16.93 -25.05 8.87
C GLY A 675 16.08 -24.41 7.78
N LYS A 676 14.75 -24.56 7.86
CA LYS A 676 13.82 -23.90 6.93
C LYS A 676 13.95 -22.36 6.99
N ARG A 677 14.29 -21.77 8.14
CA ARG A 677 14.50 -20.31 8.27
C ARG A 677 15.82 -19.82 7.67
N ILE A 678 16.87 -20.65 7.64
CA ILE A 678 18.12 -20.32 6.92
C ILE A 678 17.86 -20.27 5.41
N MET A 679 17.04 -21.20 4.90
CA MET A 679 16.78 -21.32 3.46
C MET A 679 15.71 -20.35 2.94
N ASN A 680 14.93 -19.72 3.83
CA ASN A 680 13.87 -18.78 3.46
C ASN A 680 14.23 -17.34 3.84
N PHE A 681 14.58 -16.52 2.85
CA PHE A 681 14.81 -15.10 3.06
C PHE A 681 13.49 -14.38 3.37
N ASN A 682 13.43 -13.67 4.49
CA ASN A 682 12.26 -12.88 4.85
C ASN A 682 12.08 -11.67 3.91
N PHE A 683 10.93 -11.02 3.97
CA PHE A 683 10.59 -9.88 3.12
C PHE A 683 11.63 -8.74 3.20
N VAL A 684 12.23 -8.50 4.36
CA VAL A 684 13.25 -7.45 4.55
C VAL A 684 14.51 -7.77 3.75
N VAL A 685 14.99 -9.02 3.83
CA VAL A 685 16.15 -9.49 3.05
C VAL A 685 15.86 -9.47 1.55
N GLN A 686 14.64 -9.84 1.14
CA GLN A 686 14.23 -9.77 -0.27
C GLN A 686 14.18 -8.33 -0.79
N LEU A 687 13.62 -7.40 -0.01
CA LEU A 687 13.59 -5.97 -0.34
C LEU A 687 15.01 -5.38 -0.38
N ALA A 688 15.87 -5.78 0.55
CA ALA A 688 17.27 -5.42 0.59
C ALA A 688 18.03 -5.84 -0.67
N LEU A 689 17.94 -7.13 -1.05
CA LEU A 689 18.55 -7.66 -2.28
C LEU A 689 18.04 -6.92 -3.51
N LEU A 690 16.74 -6.60 -3.54
CA LEU A 690 16.15 -5.82 -4.61
C LEU A 690 16.73 -4.39 -4.68
N VAL A 691 16.80 -3.68 -3.55
CA VAL A 691 17.38 -2.34 -3.47
C VAL A 691 18.85 -2.35 -3.90
N THR A 692 19.63 -3.36 -3.50
CA THR A 692 21.02 -3.50 -3.96
C THR A 692 21.14 -3.78 -5.46
N THR A 693 20.11 -4.35 -6.08
CA THR A 693 20.06 -4.56 -7.53
C THR A 693 19.86 -3.24 -8.28
N PHE A 694 19.06 -2.30 -7.73
CA PHE A 694 18.87 -0.96 -8.28
C PHE A 694 20.03 0.00 -7.97
N CYS A 695 20.58 -0.09 -6.76
CA CYS A 695 21.64 0.77 -6.26
C CYS A 695 22.67 -0.07 -5.50
N PRO A 696 23.67 -0.63 -6.21
CA PRO A 696 24.71 -1.46 -5.60
C PRO A 696 25.49 -0.77 -4.48
N SER A 697 25.58 0.58 -4.50
CA SER A 697 26.26 1.39 -3.48
C SER A 697 25.64 1.27 -2.09
N VAL A 698 24.36 0.87 -1.97
CA VAL A 698 23.68 0.72 -0.67
C VAL A 698 24.40 -0.27 0.24
N LYS A 699 25.02 -1.32 -0.31
CA LYS A 699 25.79 -2.32 0.45
C LYS A 699 26.99 -1.73 1.20
N ASN A 700 27.49 -0.56 0.76
CA ASN A 700 28.60 0.12 1.41
C ASN A 700 28.17 0.83 2.70
N PHE A 701 26.87 1.11 2.86
CA PHE A 701 26.32 1.86 3.99
C PHE A 701 25.45 1.00 4.91
N TYR A 702 24.82 -0.06 4.38
CA TYR A 702 23.97 -0.96 5.15
C TYR A 702 24.45 -2.41 5.00
N ARG A 703 24.64 -3.08 6.14
CA ARG A 703 25.06 -4.48 6.21
C ARG A 703 23.86 -5.36 6.47
N PHE A 704 23.57 -6.28 5.55
CA PHE A 704 22.42 -7.16 5.64
C PHE A 704 22.71 -8.34 6.57
N THR A 705 21.68 -8.78 7.29
CA THR A 705 21.69 -10.01 8.07
C THR A 705 20.69 -10.97 7.42
N PHE A 706 21.18 -12.07 6.86
CA PHE A 706 20.39 -13.09 6.17
C PHE A 706 19.87 -14.13 7.15
N ILE A 707 20.75 -14.59 8.06
CA ILE A 707 20.38 -15.54 9.12
C ILE A 707 19.79 -14.77 10.30
N PRO A 708 18.50 -14.99 10.65
CA PRO A 708 17.89 -14.33 11.81
C PRO A 708 18.66 -14.60 13.11
N LYS A 709 18.75 -13.60 14.01
CA LYS A 709 19.60 -13.69 15.22
C LYS A 709 19.20 -14.82 16.19
N ASP A 710 17.91 -15.13 16.27
CA ASP A 710 17.42 -16.28 17.04
C ASP A 710 17.87 -17.61 16.43
N THR A 711 17.87 -17.71 15.10
CA THR A 711 18.38 -18.88 14.35
C THR A 711 19.90 -19.01 14.51
N GLU A 712 20.62 -17.89 14.46
CA GLU A 712 22.07 -17.83 14.73
C GLU A 712 22.41 -18.36 16.13
N GLN A 713 21.72 -17.84 17.16
CA GLN A 713 21.93 -18.26 18.54
C GLN A 713 21.60 -19.74 18.77
N PHE A 714 20.53 -20.23 18.14
CA PHE A 714 20.16 -21.64 18.19
C PHE A 714 21.30 -22.54 17.70
N PHE A 715 21.86 -22.28 16.52
CA PHE A 715 22.92 -23.13 15.96
C PHE A 715 24.26 -22.97 16.67
N ILE A 716 24.58 -21.80 17.22
CA ILE A 716 25.75 -21.65 18.09
C ILE A 716 25.59 -22.51 19.34
N ARG A 717 24.43 -22.44 19.99
CA ARG A 717 24.14 -23.20 21.21
C ARG A 717 24.16 -24.71 20.95
N ILE A 718 23.51 -25.20 19.90
CA ILE A 718 23.47 -26.64 19.61
C ILE A 718 24.87 -27.21 19.34
N MET A 719 25.72 -26.44 18.68
CA MET A 719 27.11 -26.82 18.45
C MET A 719 27.93 -26.84 19.75
N GLN A 720 27.77 -25.82 20.60
CA GLN A 720 28.44 -25.79 21.90
C GLN A 720 28.00 -26.94 22.81
N ASP A 721 26.70 -27.25 22.82
CA ASP A 721 26.13 -28.36 23.57
C ASP A 721 26.67 -29.71 23.06
N ALA A 722 26.77 -29.89 21.73
CA ALA A 722 27.37 -31.08 21.12
C ALA A 722 28.86 -31.25 21.49
N ILE A 723 29.65 -30.18 21.42
CA ILE A 723 31.06 -30.18 21.83
C ILE A 723 31.20 -30.55 23.31
N ARG A 724 30.40 -29.92 24.18
CA ARG A 724 30.42 -30.16 25.62
C ARG A 724 30.05 -31.60 25.95
N TYR A 725 28.94 -32.09 25.41
CA TYR A 725 28.49 -33.47 25.59
C TYR A 725 29.55 -34.48 25.15
N ARG A 726 30.20 -34.24 24.01
CA ARG A 726 31.25 -35.11 23.49
C ARG A 726 32.50 -35.15 24.38
N LYS A 727 32.92 -33.99 24.91
CA LYS A 727 34.05 -33.89 25.84
C LYS A 727 33.75 -34.57 27.19
N GLU A 728 32.57 -34.32 27.75
CA GLU A 728 32.15 -34.88 29.04
C GLU A 728 32.00 -36.41 28.98
N ASN A 729 31.44 -36.94 27.89
CA ASN A 729 31.17 -38.37 27.74
C ASN A 729 32.31 -39.15 27.03
N LYS A 730 33.42 -38.48 26.69
CA LYS A 730 34.59 -39.09 26.01
C LYS A 730 34.22 -39.86 24.73
N ILE A 731 33.29 -39.32 23.95
CA ILE A 731 32.79 -39.97 22.73
C ILE A 731 33.82 -39.82 21.61
N ASN A 732 34.34 -40.95 21.13
CA ASN A 732 35.24 -41.01 19.98
C ASN A 732 34.48 -41.49 18.74
N ARG A 733 34.02 -40.55 17.90
CA ARG A 733 33.22 -40.80 16.69
C ARG A 733 33.86 -40.12 15.48
N THR A 734 34.14 -40.86 14.42
CA THR A 734 34.70 -40.26 13.20
C THR A 734 33.59 -39.62 12.38
N ASP A 735 33.33 -38.33 12.61
CA ASP A 735 32.30 -37.53 11.93
C ASP A 735 32.85 -36.17 11.49
N PHE A 736 31.98 -35.25 11.08
CA PHE A 736 32.41 -33.91 10.68
C PHE A 736 32.81 -33.04 11.89
N LEU A 737 32.14 -33.20 13.04
CA LEU A 737 32.51 -32.51 14.28
C LEU A 737 33.92 -32.86 14.75
N ASP A 738 34.33 -34.12 14.62
CA ASP A 738 35.69 -34.58 14.90
C ASP A 738 36.72 -33.83 14.06
N HIS A 739 36.45 -33.61 12.78
CA HIS A 739 37.30 -32.78 11.92
C HIS A 739 37.39 -31.34 12.45
N LEU A 740 36.26 -30.74 12.84
CA LEU A 740 36.24 -29.36 13.36
C LEU A 740 36.98 -29.24 14.69
N LEU A 741 36.91 -30.23 15.57
CA LEU A 741 37.67 -30.28 16.82
C LEU A 741 39.18 -30.41 16.58
N GLN A 742 39.60 -31.28 15.65
CA GLN A 742 41.00 -31.37 15.23
C GLN A 742 41.49 -30.07 14.58
N LEU A 743 40.63 -29.39 13.84
CA LEU A 743 40.93 -28.09 13.26
C LEU A 743 41.05 -27.00 14.34
N GLN A 744 40.21 -27.04 15.38
CA GLN A 744 40.30 -26.16 16.54
C GLN A 744 41.65 -26.32 17.26
N GLU A 745 42.11 -27.55 17.46
CA GLU A 745 43.43 -27.81 18.08
C GLU A 745 44.59 -27.31 17.22
N ARG A 746 44.52 -27.49 15.90
CA ARG A 746 45.62 -27.16 14.98
C ARG A 746 45.70 -25.69 14.59
N LYS A 747 44.54 -25.03 14.43
CA LYS A 747 44.43 -23.66 13.88
C LYS A 747 43.78 -22.66 14.84
N GLN A 748 43.39 -23.09 16.04
CA GLN A 748 42.74 -22.24 17.06
C GLN A 748 41.49 -21.50 16.52
N ILE A 749 40.68 -22.19 15.72
CA ILE A 749 39.39 -21.63 15.27
C ILE A 749 38.43 -21.47 16.45
N THR A 750 37.56 -20.46 16.39
CA THR A 750 36.63 -20.14 17.48
C THR A 750 35.41 -21.06 17.47
N ASP A 751 34.66 -21.11 18.58
CA ASP A 751 33.37 -21.83 18.63
C ASP A 751 32.37 -21.31 17.58
N VAL A 752 32.43 -20.01 17.27
CA VAL A 752 31.61 -19.40 16.20
C VAL A 752 32.06 -19.88 14.82
N ASP A 753 33.36 -20.10 14.61
CA ASP A 753 33.85 -20.68 13.35
C ASP A 753 33.40 -22.15 13.21
N ILE A 754 33.44 -22.93 14.30
CA ILE A 754 32.93 -24.32 14.32
C ILE A 754 31.43 -24.34 14.01
N ALA A 755 30.65 -23.49 14.69
CA ALA A 755 29.22 -23.37 14.44
C ALA A 755 28.94 -22.91 13.00
N GLY A 756 29.68 -21.93 12.48
CA GLY A 756 29.54 -21.45 11.10
C GLY A 756 29.83 -22.53 10.06
N HIS A 757 30.89 -23.32 10.26
CA HIS A 757 31.22 -24.45 9.39
C HIS A 757 30.15 -25.56 9.46
N GLY A 758 29.66 -25.87 10.65
CA GLY A 758 28.58 -26.83 10.86
C GLY A 758 27.27 -26.39 10.21
N VAL A 759 26.88 -25.12 10.38
CA VAL A 759 25.67 -24.56 9.74
C VAL A 759 25.79 -24.51 8.23
N SER A 760 26.97 -24.19 7.70
CA SER A 760 27.22 -24.21 6.26
C SER A 760 26.99 -25.61 5.68
N PHE A 761 27.59 -26.64 6.28
CA PHE A 761 27.34 -28.02 5.88
C PHE A 761 25.85 -28.35 6.03
N PHE A 762 25.23 -28.01 7.16
CA PHE A 762 23.83 -28.32 7.41
C PHE A 762 22.93 -27.77 6.29
N ALA A 763 22.97 -26.46 6.07
CA ALA A 763 22.18 -25.76 5.07
C ALA A 763 22.42 -26.30 3.65
N ASP A 764 23.68 -26.48 3.26
CA ASP A 764 24.04 -26.94 1.91
C ASP A 764 23.66 -28.41 1.70
N GLY A 765 23.67 -29.23 2.75
CA GLY A 765 23.51 -30.68 2.69
C GLY A 765 22.06 -31.17 2.79
N PHE A 766 21.20 -30.49 3.55
CA PHE A 766 19.83 -30.97 3.79
C PHE A 766 18.88 -30.60 2.63
N GLU A 767 18.86 -29.34 2.22
CA GLU A 767 17.83 -28.85 1.29
C GLU A 767 18.09 -29.33 -0.14
N THR A 768 19.33 -29.26 -0.61
CA THR A 768 19.71 -29.67 -1.97
C THR A 768 19.48 -31.17 -2.20
N SER A 769 19.96 -32.01 -1.28
CA SER A 769 19.86 -33.46 -1.42
C SER A 769 18.42 -33.95 -1.33
N SER A 770 17.56 -33.28 -0.55
CA SER A 770 16.14 -33.64 -0.49
C SER A 770 15.37 -33.28 -1.78
N ILE A 771 15.77 -32.22 -2.50
CA ILE A 771 15.21 -31.92 -3.82
C ILE A 771 15.65 -32.95 -4.85
N VAL A 772 16.95 -33.32 -4.88
CA VAL A 772 17.43 -34.39 -5.78
C VAL A 772 16.67 -35.69 -5.52
N LEU A 773 16.58 -36.10 -4.25
CA LEU A 773 15.88 -37.31 -3.88
C LEU A 773 14.40 -37.28 -4.29
N MET A 774 13.70 -36.17 -4.05
CA MET A 774 12.31 -35.99 -4.49
C MET A 774 12.16 -36.28 -6.00
N TYR A 775 13.01 -35.69 -6.85
CA TYR A 775 12.96 -35.91 -8.29
C TYR A 775 13.39 -37.33 -8.69
N VAL A 776 14.39 -37.92 -8.04
CA VAL A 776 14.80 -39.32 -8.32
C VAL A 776 13.65 -40.28 -8.02
N LEU A 777 12.99 -40.13 -6.87
CA LEU A 777 11.85 -40.97 -6.52
C LEU A 777 10.68 -40.76 -7.49
N TYR A 778 10.43 -39.52 -7.92
CA TYR A 778 9.43 -39.22 -8.94
C TYR A 778 9.72 -39.89 -10.28
N ASP A 779 10.95 -39.76 -10.80
CA ASP A 779 11.33 -40.36 -12.07
C ASP A 779 11.24 -41.90 -12.02
N LEU A 780 11.65 -42.50 -10.89
CA LEU A 780 11.49 -43.94 -10.64
C LEU A 780 10.02 -44.36 -10.53
N ALA A 781 9.17 -43.56 -9.89
CA ALA A 781 7.74 -43.83 -9.76
C ALA A 781 7.01 -43.75 -11.11
N LYS A 782 7.50 -42.90 -12.02
CA LYS A 782 6.96 -42.73 -13.37
C LYS A 782 7.43 -43.82 -14.35
N HIS A 783 8.58 -44.45 -14.08
CA HIS A 783 9.19 -45.47 -14.94
C HIS A 783 9.38 -46.80 -14.19
N SER A 784 8.29 -47.56 -14.04
CA SER A 784 8.28 -48.83 -13.28
C SER A 784 9.28 -49.88 -13.78
N ALA A 785 9.57 -49.92 -15.09
CA ALA A 785 10.59 -50.81 -15.65
C ALA A 785 11.99 -50.48 -15.13
N ILE A 786 12.38 -49.19 -15.16
CA ILE A 786 13.66 -48.71 -14.63
C ILE A 786 13.73 -48.95 -13.11
N GLN A 787 12.62 -48.77 -12.40
CA GLN A 787 12.53 -49.08 -10.97
C GLN A 787 12.78 -50.57 -10.68
N GLN A 788 12.27 -51.47 -11.53
CA GLN A 788 12.54 -52.90 -11.40
C GLN A 788 13.99 -53.26 -11.75
N GLU A 789 14.54 -52.69 -12.82
CA GLU A 789 15.96 -52.90 -13.19
C GLU A 789 16.91 -52.45 -12.08
N LEU A 790 16.63 -51.31 -11.44
CA LEU A 790 17.40 -50.83 -10.29
C LEU A 790 17.25 -51.78 -9.10
N ARG A 791 16.06 -52.32 -8.85
CA ARG A 791 15.84 -53.32 -7.80
C ARG A 791 16.66 -54.58 -8.04
N ASP A 792 16.71 -55.05 -9.29
CA ASP A 792 17.52 -56.20 -9.67
C ASP A 792 19.02 -55.92 -9.51
N GLU A 793 19.49 -54.70 -9.81
CA GLU A 793 20.86 -54.25 -9.52
C GLU A 793 21.17 -54.28 -8.02
N ILE A 794 20.25 -53.76 -7.19
CA ILE A 794 20.37 -53.77 -5.72
C ILE A 794 20.48 -55.21 -5.20
N HIS A 795 19.61 -56.11 -5.65
CA HIS A 795 19.60 -57.51 -5.20
C HIS A 795 20.91 -58.21 -5.57
N LYS A 796 21.37 -58.07 -6.83
CA LYS A 796 22.65 -58.63 -7.28
C LYS A 796 23.84 -58.11 -6.48
N ALA A 797 23.86 -56.82 -6.16
CA ALA A 797 24.91 -56.22 -5.35
C ALA A 797 24.94 -56.80 -3.92
N LYS A 798 23.77 -56.99 -3.29
CA LYS A 798 23.66 -57.61 -1.95
C LYS A 798 24.04 -59.09 -1.97
N GLU A 799 23.63 -59.85 -2.99
CA GLU A 799 24.02 -61.24 -3.16
C GLU A 799 25.55 -61.38 -3.25
N ALA A 800 26.20 -60.54 -4.06
CA ALA A 800 27.66 -60.49 -4.15
C ALA A 800 28.35 -60.09 -2.82
N GLY A 801 27.66 -59.30 -1.99
CA GLY A 801 28.13 -58.85 -0.67
C GLY A 801 27.69 -59.74 0.51
N GLY A 802 27.25 -60.98 0.27
CA GLY A 802 26.86 -61.91 1.32
C GLY A 802 25.57 -61.51 2.07
N GLY A 803 24.63 -60.88 1.36
CA GLY A 803 23.35 -60.38 1.90
C GLY A 803 23.39 -58.93 2.39
N THR A 804 24.56 -58.29 2.37
CA THR A 804 24.75 -56.88 2.77
C THR A 804 25.35 -56.06 1.63
N MET A 805 25.18 -54.74 1.69
CA MET A 805 25.78 -53.82 0.71
C MET A 805 26.89 -53.03 1.39
N SER A 806 28.13 -53.19 0.92
CA SER A 806 29.25 -52.38 1.40
C SER A 806 29.18 -50.93 0.87
N TYR A 807 29.89 -50.02 1.52
CA TYR A 807 30.01 -48.63 1.05
C TYR A 807 30.57 -48.56 -0.37
N GLU A 808 31.59 -49.36 -0.68
CA GLU A 808 32.19 -49.45 -2.00
C GLU A 808 31.17 -49.89 -3.06
N GLN A 809 30.39 -50.93 -2.77
CA GLN A 809 29.33 -51.39 -3.67
C GLN A 809 28.25 -50.33 -3.89
N LEU A 810 27.82 -49.64 -2.82
CA LEU A 810 26.82 -48.58 -2.90
C LEU A 810 27.26 -47.45 -3.82
N VAL A 811 28.51 -46.99 -3.70
CA VAL A 811 28.99 -45.85 -4.51
C VAL A 811 29.26 -46.24 -5.96
N GLU A 812 29.57 -47.51 -6.24
CA GLU A 812 29.90 -48.02 -7.58
C GLU A 812 28.69 -48.50 -8.41
N MET A 813 27.46 -48.42 -7.88
CA MET A 813 26.25 -48.86 -8.60
C MET A 813 26.04 -48.10 -9.93
N PRO A 814 26.21 -48.77 -11.10
CA PRO A 814 26.24 -48.08 -12.38
C PRO A 814 24.87 -47.59 -12.87
N LEU A 815 23.78 -48.36 -12.70
CA LEU A 815 22.45 -47.94 -13.11
C LEU A 815 21.91 -46.84 -12.17
N LEU A 816 22.16 -46.96 -10.86
CA LEU A 816 21.81 -45.90 -9.92
C LEU A 816 22.54 -44.57 -10.22
N GLU A 817 23.82 -44.61 -10.59
CA GLU A 817 24.56 -43.42 -11.02
C GLU A 817 23.94 -42.78 -12.28
N GLN A 818 23.56 -43.61 -13.25
CA GLN A 818 22.89 -43.18 -14.49
C GLN A 818 21.56 -42.49 -14.21
N ILE A 819 20.73 -43.08 -13.35
CA ILE A 819 19.43 -42.55 -12.91
C ILE A 819 19.62 -41.18 -12.26
N ILE A 820 20.51 -41.08 -11.27
CA ILE A 820 20.74 -39.81 -10.56
C ILE A 820 21.27 -38.73 -11.53
N CYS A 821 22.15 -39.10 -12.46
CA CYS A 821 22.67 -38.15 -13.44
C CYS A 821 21.60 -37.63 -14.39
N GLU A 822 20.77 -38.52 -14.94
CA GLU A 822 19.68 -38.12 -15.84
C GLU A 822 18.61 -37.32 -15.10
N THR A 823 18.27 -37.68 -13.86
CA THR A 823 17.39 -36.87 -13.00
C THR A 823 17.95 -35.46 -12.79
N MET A 824 19.24 -35.29 -12.46
CA MET A 824 19.83 -33.95 -12.29
C MET A 824 20.01 -33.17 -13.59
N ARG A 825 20.01 -33.84 -14.75
CA ARG A 825 19.97 -33.20 -16.06
C ARG A 825 18.56 -32.69 -16.35
N ILE A 826 17.54 -33.53 -16.24
CA ILE A 826 16.15 -33.21 -16.61
C ILE A 826 15.41 -32.39 -15.54
N HIS A 827 15.85 -32.46 -14.28
CA HIS A 827 15.39 -31.63 -13.17
C HIS A 827 16.57 -30.87 -12.56
N PRO A 828 17.15 -29.88 -13.27
CA PRO A 828 18.23 -29.05 -12.75
C PRO A 828 17.80 -28.38 -11.45
N LEU A 829 18.57 -28.50 -10.38
CA LEU A 829 18.23 -27.83 -9.11
C LEU A 829 18.40 -26.32 -9.19
N ILE A 830 19.40 -25.87 -9.94
CA ILE A 830 19.77 -24.47 -10.11
C ILE A 830 19.56 -24.09 -11.57
N ALA A 831 18.78 -23.03 -11.80
CA ALA A 831 18.52 -22.54 -13.15
C ALA A 831 19.79 -22.05 -13.86
N VAL A 832 20.57 -21.23 -13.14
CA VAL A 832 21.78 -20.61 -13.66
C VAL A 832 22.89 -20.54 -12.60
N MET A 833 24.14 -20.65 -13.00
CA MET A 833 25.29 -20.31 -12.13
C MET A 833 25.83 -18.94 -12.48
N SER A 834 26.04 -18.09 -11.47
CA SER A 834 26.53 -16.71 -11.67
C SER A 834 27.93 -16.50 -11.08
N LYS A 835 28.86 -16.06 -11.92
CA LYS A 835 30.22 -15.67 -11.56
C LYS A 835 30.40 -14.17 -11.70
N ARG A 836 31.20 -13.55 -10.84
CA ARG A 836 31.58 -12.15 -10.96
C ARG A 836 32.98 -12.06 -11.57
N CYS A 837 33.11 -11.26 -12.61
CA CYS A 837 34.41 -10.97 -13.21
C CYS A 837 35.24 -10.13 -12.22
N THR A 838 36.37 -10.64 -11.77
CA THR A 838 37.20 -10.02 -10.73
C THR A 838 38.28 -9.09 -11.28
N ALA A 839 38.58 -9.17 -12.58
CA ALA A 839 39.52 -8.30 -13.29
C ALA A 839 39.10 -8.17 -14.76
N ASP A 840 39.39 -7.03 -15.38
CA ASP A 840 39.19 -6.84 -16.83
C ASP A 840 39.88 -7.98 -17.61
N THR A 841 39.11 -8.64 -18.47
CA THR A 841 39.59 -9.80 -19.23
C THR A 841 38.95 -9.88 -20.61
N THR A 842 39.42 -10.80 -21.44
CA THR A 842 38.86 -11.07 -22.77
C THR A 842 38.78 -12.57 -22.97
N LEU A 843 37.58 -13.07 -23.21
CA LEU A 843 37.38 -14.45 -23.64
C LEU A 843 37.53 -14.54 -25.16
N VAL A 844 38.03 -15.67 -25.65
CA VAL A 844 38.12 -15.95 -27.09
C VAL A 844 37.03 -16.98 -27.41
N GLY A 845 35.95 -16.52 -28.04
CA GLY A 845 34.86 -17.37 -28.49
C GLY A 845 35.10 -17.97 -29.88
N PRO A 846 34.10 -18.68 -30.43
CA PRO A 846 34.17 -19.26 -31.76
C PRO A 846 34.58 -18.26 -32.84
N LYS A 847 35.37 -18.71 -33.83
CA LYS A 847 35.95 -17.89 -34.91
C LYS A 847 36.84 -16.74 -34.41
N ASP A 848 37.58 -16.98 -33.33
CA ASP A 848 38.50 -16.01 -32.68
C ASP A 848 37.82 -14.69 -32.25
N ARG A 849 36.49 -14.72 -32.03
CA ARG A 849 35.74 -13.54 -31.58
C ARG A 849 36.18 -13.17 -30.17
N LYS A 850 36.75 -11.98 -30.01
CA LYS A 850 37.14 -11.42 -28.71
C LYS A 850 35.92 -10.87 -27.98
N ILE A 851 35.65 -11.40 -26.79
CA ILE A 851 34.54 -11.01 -25.91
C ILE A 851 35.15 -10.30 -24.70
N VAL A 852 35.07 -8.98 -24.69
CA VAL A 852 35.62 -8.16 -23.60
C VAL A 852 34.69 -8.18 -22.41
N ILE A 853 35.22 -8.51 -21.23
CA ILE A 853 34.47 -8.55 -19.97
C ILE A 853 35.15 -7.63 -18.97
N LYS A 854 34.41 -6.64 -18.48
CA LYS A 854 34.91 -5.69 -17.48
C LYS A 854 34.79 -6.25 -16.07
N GLN A 855 35.72 -5.87 -15.20
CA GLN A 855 35.63 -6.13 -13.78
C GLN A 855 34.26 -5.73 -13.23
N GLY A 856 33.68 -6.57 -12.38
CA GLY A 856 32.35 -6.39 -11.80
C GLY A 856 31.21 -6.97 -12.65
N THR A 857 31.43 -7.29 -13.93
CA THR A 857 30.40 -7.89 -14.79
C THR A 857 30.00 -9.28 -14.26
N THR A 858 28.71 -9.51 -14.09
CA THR A 858 28.17 -10.84 -13.78
C THR A 858 28.08 -11.67 -15.06
N VAL A 859 28.70 -12.85 -15.03
CA VAL A 859 28.67 -13.87 -16.08
C VAL A 859 27.77 -15.02 -15.62
N VAL A 860 26.76 -15.34 -16.43
CA VAL A 860 25.70 -16.29 -16.12
C VAL A 860 25.78 -17.51 -17.03
N LEU A 861 25.77 -18.70 -16.42
CA LEU A 861 25.88 -20.00 -17.08
C LEU A 861 24.51 -20.71 -17.01
N PRO A 862 23.76 -20.80 -18.11
CA PRO A 862 22.35 -21.20 -18.11
C PRO A 862 22.16 -22.72 -18.10
N TYR A 863 22.44 -23.37 -16.96
CA TYR A 863 22.41 -24.83 -16.85
C TYR A 863 21.06 -25.44 -17.26
N TYR A 864 19.94 -24.84 -16.82
CA TYR A 864 18.62 -25.32 -17.18
C TYR A 864 18.42 -25.39 -18.70
N SER A 865 18.72 -24.29 -19.41
CA SER A 865 18.53 -24.22 -20.85
C SER A 865 19.44 -25.19 -21.60
N ILE A 866 20.70 -25.32 -21.17
CA ILE A 866 21.67 -26.27 -21.74
C ILE A 866 21.19 -27.71 -21.58
N SER A 867 20.60 -28.06 -20.42
CA SER A 867 20.05 -29.39 -20.18
C SER A 867 18.97 -29.79 -21.18
N PHE A 868 18.27 -28.82 -21.77
CA PHE A 868 17.20 -29.05 -22.74
C PHE A 868 17.58 -28.71 -24.18
N ASP A 869 18.84 -28.37 -24.46
CA ASP A 869 19.28 -28.02 -25.82
C ASP A 869 19.50 -29.30 -26.68
N PRO A 870 18.76 -29.46 -27.79
CA PRO A 870 18.97 -30.60 -28.71
C PRO A 870 20.35 -30.62 -29.37
N ASP A 871 21.09 -29.51 -29.40
CA ASP A 871 22.47 -29.46 -29.91
C ASP A 871 23.45 -30.21 -28.97
N HIS A 872 23.04 -30.48 -27.73
CA HIS A 872 23.85 -31.15 -26.71
C HIS A 872 23.29 -32.51 -26.28
N TYR A 873 21.96 -32.66 -26.32
CA TYR A 873 21.25 -33.85 -25.86
C TYR A 873 20.22 -34.31 -26.88
N THR A 874 20.38 -35.51 -27.44
CA THR A 874 19.35 -36.15 -28.28
C THR A 874 18.07 -36.39 -27.48
N ASP A 875 16.91 -36.01 -28.02
CA ASP A 875 15.60 -36.05 -27.36
C ASP A 875 15.65 -35.51 -25.92
N PRO A 876 15.97 -34.21 -25.73
CA PRO A 876 16.36 -33.67 -24.43
C PRO A 876 15.27 -33.76 -23.36
N HIS A 877 14.00 -33.85 -23.74
CA HIS A 877 12.86 -34.00 -22.83
C HIS A 877 12.54 -35.45 -22.48
N LYS A 878 13.15 -36.44 -23.14
CA LYS A 878 13.00 -37.85 -22.81
C LYS A 878 13.89 -38.19 -21.61
N TYR A 879 13.31 -38.84 -20.61
CA TYR A 879 14.06 -39.41 -19.50
C TYR A 879 14.78 -40.69 -19.96
N ASP A 880 16.10 -40.64 -20.07
CA ASP A 880 16.93 -41.74 -20.56
C ASP A 880 18.23 -41.89 -19.74
N PRO A 881 18.23 -42.71 -18.67
CA PRO A 881 19.42 -42.96 -17.87
C PRO A 881 20.60 -43.52 -18.66
N SER A 882 20.35 -44.28 -19.73
CA SER A 882 21.40 -44.92 -20.54
C SER A 882 22.34 -43.90 -21.18
N ARG A 883 21.90 -42.65 -21.32
CA ARG A 883 22.73 -41.51 -21.76
C ARG A 883 24.02 -41.37 -20.94
N PHE A 884 23.97 -41.72 -19.66
CA PHE A 884 25.09 -41.66 -18.74
C PHE A 884 25.75 -43.04 -18.51
N SER A 885 25.49 -44.03 -19.37
CA SER A 885 26.12 -45.35 -19.27
C SER A 885 27.63 -45.26 -19.53
N ALA A 886 28.36 -46.27 -19.07
CA ALA A 886 29.79 -46.35 -19.33
C ALA A 886 30.10 -46.46 -20.84
N GLU A 887 29.26 -47.18 -21.62
CA GLU A 887 29.43 -47.26 -23.09
C GLU A 887 29.25 -45.90 -23.76
N ASN A 888 28.37 -45.06 -23.22
CA ASN A 888 28.12 -43.70 -23.70
C ASN A 888 29.10 -42.66 -23.12
N GLY A 889 30.17 -43.08 -22.44
CA GLY A 889 31.22 -42.21 -21.89
C GLY A 889 30.91 -41.61 -20.52
N GLY A 890 29.77 -41.95 -19.93
CA GLY A 890 29.32 -41.53 -18.60
C GLY A 890 29.15 -40.01 -18.43
N SER A 891 28.93 -39.58 -17.19
CA SER A 891 28.83 -38.15 -16.84
C SER A 891 30.10 -37.35 -17.15
N LYS A 892 31.25 -38.04 -17.29
CA LYS A 892 32.51 -37.42 -17.67
C LYS A 892 32.46 -36.85 -19.09
N LEU A 893 31.89 -37.55 -20.07
CA LEU A 893 31.81 -37.06 -21.45
C LEU A 893 31.12 -35.70 -21.53
N TYR A 894 29.95 -35.57 -20.90
CA TYR A 894 29.17 -34.33 -20.91
C TYR A 894 29.81 -33.21 -20.07
N ARG A 895 30.48 -33.55 -18.96
CA ARG A 895 31.33 -32.60 -18.22
C ARG A 895 32.49 -32.10 -19.07
N ASP A 896 33.17 -33.01 -19.77
CA ASP A 896 34.32 -32.65 -20.60
C ASP A 896 33.93 -31.88 -21.86
N ARG A 897 32.65 -31.92 -22.25
CA ARG A 897 32.02 -31.01 -23.24
C ARG A 897 31.55 -29.67 -22.66
N GLY A 898 31.49 -29.50 -21.34
CA GLY A 898 31.03 -28.26 -20.72
C GLY A 898 29.50 -28.09 -20.68
N VAL A 899 28.73 -29.17 -20.83
CA VAL A 899 27.24 -29.14 -20.92
C VAL A 899 26.52 -29.85 -19.77
N TYR A 900 27.28 -30.50 -18.87
CA TYR A 900 26.74 -31.13 -17.67
C TYR A 900 27.56 -30.71 -16.46
N PHE A 901 26.99 -29.93 -15.54
CA PHE A 901 27.71 -29.40 -14.38
C PHE A 901 26.77 -29.17 -13.17
N PRO A 902 25.99 -30.17 -12.75
CA PRO A 902 25.03 -30.00 -11.64
C PRO A 902 25.68 -29.64 -10.31
N PHE A 903 26.96 -29.99 -10.13
CA PHE A 903 27.79 -29.63 -8.97
C PHE A 903 28.75 -28.46 -9.25
N GLY A 904 28.58 -27.77 -10.38
CA GLY A 904 29.57 -26.85 -10.94
C GLY A 904 30.82 -27.57 -11.47
N ASP A 905 31.84 -26.79 -11.82
CA ASP A 905 33.14 -27.30 -12.27
C ASP A 905 34.28 -26.40 -11.76
N GLY A 906 35.51 -26.89 -11.88
CA GLY A 906 36.72 -26.16 -11.51
C GLY A 906 36.91 -25.96 -9.99
N PRO A 907 37.75 -25.01 -9.56
CA PRO A 907 38.11 -24.83 -8.15
C PRO A 907 36.92 -24.54 -7.22
N ARG A 908 35.79 -24.05 -7.75
CA ARG A 908 34.54 -23.75 -7.02
C ARG A 908 33.51 -24.89 -7.03
N MET A 909 33.81 -26.05 -7.62
CA MET A 909 32.93 -27.22 -7.63
C MET A 909 32.40 -27.54 -6.22
N CYS A 910 31.18 -28.08 -6.12
CA CYS A 910 30.54 -28.42 -4.85
C CYS A 910 31.46 -29.30 -4.00
N LEU A 911 31.74 -28.85 -2.78
CA LEU A 911 32.62 -29.57 -1.85
C LEU A 911 31.95 -30.85 -1.33
N GLY A 912 30.62 -30.79 -1.15
CA GLY A 912 29.81 -31.88 -0.60
C GLY A 912 29.38 -32.94 -1.62
N MET A 913 29.81 -32.86 -2.89
CA MET A 913 29.33 -33.75 -3.97
C MET A 913 29.35 -35.24 -3.58
N ARG A 914 30.48 -35.74 -3.04
CA ARG A 914 30.62 -37.15 -2.65
C ARG A 914 29.69 -37.53 -1.49
N PHE A 915 29.53 -36.65 -0.51
CA PHE A 915 28.61 -36.85 0.61
C PHE A 915 27.15 -36.85 0.13
N ALA A 916 26.78 -35.88 -0.72
CA ALA A 916 25.45 -35.78 -1.31
C ALA A 916 25.10 -37.05 -2.11
N MET A 917 25.99 -37.49 -3.01
CA MET A 917 25.78 -38.73 -3.76
C MET A 917 25.65 -39.95 -2.84
N THR A 918 26.42 -40.03 -1.76
CA THR A 918 26.32 -41.13 -0.79
C THR A 918 24.95 -41.17 -0.11
N GLN A 919 24.48 -40.05 0.44
CA GLN A 919 23.17 -40.01 1.11
C GLN A 919 22.01 -40.24 0.12
N VAL A 920 22.11 -39.70 -1.10
CA VAL A 920 21.09 -39.89 -2.14
C VAL A 920 21.01 -41.38 -2.51
N LYS A 921 22.15 -42.00 -2.83
CA LYS A 921 22.18 -43.43 -3.18
C LYS A 921 21.65 -44.29 -2.05
N ARG A 922 22.07 -44.04 -0.81
CA ARG A 922 21.65 -44.86 0.34
C ARG A 922 20.14 -44.83 0.57
N ALA A 923 19.52 -43.65 0.48
CA ALA A 923 18.07 -43.50 0.60
C ALA A 923 17.30 -44.16 -0.56
N VAL A 924 17.79 -44.02 -1.79
CA VAL A 924 17.15 -44.63 -2.96
C VAL A 924 17.20 -46.15 -2.86
N VAL A 925 18.34 -46.73 -2.48
CA VAL A 925 18.49 -48.17 -2.25
C VAL A 925 17.50 -48.67 -1.19
N GLU A 926 17.39 -47.96 -0.06
CA GLU A 926 16.44 -48.30 1.01
C GLU A 926 14.99 -48.38 0.51
N ILE A 927 14.57 -47.35 -0.24
CA ILE A 927 13.19 -47.21 -0.69
C ILE A 927 12.87 -48.22 -1.78
N VAL A 928 13.72 -48.36 -2.79
CA VAL A 928 13.48 -49.25 -3.94
C VAL A 928 13.50 -50.73 -3.52
N GLU A 929 14.33 -51.08 -2.54
CA GLU A 929 14.36 -52.43 -1.98
C GLU A 929 13.05 -52.78 -1.26
N LYS A 930 12.47 -51.83 -0.50
CA LYS A 930 11.35 -52.11 0.41
C LYS A 930 9.98 -51.74 -0.14
N PHE A 931 9.91 -50.90 -1.16
CA PHE A 931 8.66 -50.36 -1.68
C PHE A 931 8.65 -50.32 -3.21
N THR A 932 7.46 -50.52 -3.75
CA THR A 932 7.10 -50.12 -5.12
C THR A 932 6.48 -48.74 -5.06
N MET A 933 6.97 -47.82 -5.90
CA MET A 933 6.49 -46.43 -5.96
C MET A 933 5.66 -46.18 -7.22
N SER A 934 4.61 -45.37 -7.10
CA SER A 934 3.83 -44.82 -8.21
C SER A 934 3.46 -43.36 -7.98
N VAL A 935 3.30 -42.59 -9.06
CA VAL A 935 2.88 -41.18 -8.97
C VAL A 935 1.41 -41.10 -8.53
N ASN A 936 1.14 -40.37 -7.45
CA ASN A 936 -0.22 -40.17 -6.95
C ASN A 936 -0.94 -39.05 -7.73
N SER A 937 -2.27 -39.12 -7.84
CA SER A 937 -3.10 -38.13 -8.54
C SER A 937 -3.08 -36.72 -7.94
N LYS A 938 -2.57 -36.54 -6.71
CA LYS A 938 -2.29 -35.22 -6.12
C LYS A 938 -1.12 -34.49 -6.77
N THR A 939 -0.24 -35.19 -7.47
CA THR A 939 0.86 -34.58 -8.22
C THR A 939 0.32 -33.90 -9.47
N ILE A 940 0.59 -32.60 -9.60
CA ILE A 940 0.10 -31.80 -10.73
C ILE A 940 1.18 -31.78 -11.82
N GLU A 941 0.82 -32.29 -13.01
CA GLU A 941 1.69 -32.30 -14.18
C GLU A 941 1.01 -31.56 -15.37
N PRO A 942 1.79 -30.91 -16.26
CA PRO A 942 3.25 -30.74 -16.23
C PRO A 942 3.70 -29.78 -15.12
N PHE A 943 4.95 -29.93 -14.65
CA PHE A 943 5.50 -29.09 -13.60
C PHE A 943 5.71 -27.64 -14.07
N GLU A 944 4.96 -26.71 -13.47
CA GLU A 944 5.28 -25.29 -13.52
C GLU A 944 6.15 -24.92 -12.32
N MET A 945 7.28 -24.25 -12.54
CA MET A 945 8.23 -23.92 -11.46
C MET A 945 7.69 -22.80 -10.55
N ALA A 946 7.87 -22.96 -9.24
CA ALA A 946 7.39 -22.02 -8.22
C ALA A 946 8.13 -20.68 -8.30
N PRO A 947 7.45 -19.53 -8.48
CA PRO A 947 8.09 -18.25 -8.77
C PRO A 947 8.86 -17.63 -7.60
N GLU A 948 8.58 -18.04 -6.36
CA GLU A 948 9.21 -17.50 -5.15
C GLU A 948 10.49 -18.23 -4.73
N GLN A 949 10.76 -19.39 -5.32
CA GLN A 949 11.86 -20.26 -4.91
C GLN A 949 13.14 -19.94 -5.69
N PHE A 950 14.29 -19.99 -5.02
CA PHE A 950 15.59 -19.84 -5.68
C PHE A 950 16.00 -21.12 -6.42
N MET A 951 15.73 -22.28 -5.83
CA MET A 951 15.94 -23.59 -6.45
C MET A 951 14.69 -24.00 -7.23
N LEU A 952 14.90 -24.75 -8.31
CA LEU A 952 13.84 -25.19 -9.20
C LEU A 952 13.00 -26.28 -8.54
N MET A 953 11.85 -25.87 -8.03
CA MET A 953 10.80 -26.74 -7.48
C MET A 953 9.47 -26.48 -8.18
N PRO A 954 8.63 -27.50 -8.39
CA PRO A 954 7.30 -27.29 -8.96
C PRO A 954 6.41 -26.48 -8.01
N LYS A 955 5.38 -25.82 -8.55
CA LYS A 955 4.26 -25.28 -7.78
C LYS A 955 3.49 -26.45 -7.15
N GLY A 956 3.26 -26.38 -5.84
CA GLY A 956 2.72 -27.49 -5.07
C GLY A 956 3.83 -28.47 -4.68
N SER A 957 3.46 -29.72 -4.39
CA SER A 957 4.42 -30.77 -4.04
C SER A 957 4.22 -32.02 -4.87
N ILE A 958 5.23 -32.89 -4.87
CA ILE A 958 5.19 -34.19 -5.55
C ILE A 958 4.72 -35.24 -4.55
N TRP A 959 3.55 -35.83 -4.81
CA TRP A 959 2.95 -36.89 -4.01
C TRP A 959 3.17 -38.25 -4.66
N LEU A 960 3.72 -39.18 -3.88
CA LEU A 960 4.00 -40.55 -4.32
C LEU A 960 3.28 -41.55 -3.43
N ASP A 961 2.86 -42.65 -4.03
CA ASP A 961 2.30 -43.80 -3.36
C ASP A 961 3.39 -44.85 -3.15
N PHE A 962 3.57 -45.29 -1.91
CA PHE A 962 4.55 -46.29 -1.49
C PHE A 962 3.81 -47.56 -1.07
N LYS A 963 4.00 -48.65 -1.83
CA LYS A 963 3.45 -49.97 -1.51
C LYS A 963 4.57 -50.88 -1.03
N PRO A 964 4.53 -51.41 0.22
CA PRO A 964 5.52 -52.37 0.68
C PRO A 964 5.61 -53.59 -0.24
N ILE A 965 6.83 -54.04 -0.50
CA ILE A 965 7.10 -55.29 -1.22
C ILE A 965 7.03 -56.42 -0.19
N ALA A 966 6.39 -57.53 -0.59
CA ALA A 966 6.14 -58.69 0.26
C ALA A 966 7.38 -59.55 0.49
#